data_AF-A0A5C6AQH8-F1
#
_entry.id   AF-A0A5C6AQH8-F1
#
_cell.length_a   1.000
_cell.length_b   1.000
_cell.length_c   1.000
_cell.angle_alpha   90.00
_cell.angle_beta   90.00
_cell.angle_gamma   90.00
#
_symmetry.space_group_name_H-M   'P 1'
#
loop_
_entity.id
_entity.type
_entity.pdbx_description
1 polymer ?
#
loop_
_entity_poly.entity_id
_entity_poly.type
_entity_poly.pdbx_seq_one_letter_code
_entity_poly.pdbx_strand_id
1 'polypeptide(L)'
;MNKTSTDRSRHSKLPYVLLLAILVPLPLLAIDQDDSAPAETVVVEPSIASNNEALGSPEAAMTSEVGAAPEASTVLPESAPETSDVAEALDEIEERPEDPAPFDFSPYRVLIWIASDNPRINAASIEDRLLDYLDRDFFSIWRTAIADAPPAVATVAQRDLAALNFDVIAASDPVIAIKRTHKDSIRIHFAADAGRFLKQIQGTKGRVSDIIRRIEADPEYETTPAKFAWKEKLVAIDGDAVAVQELWKDEATEAVLVSRGMAETFDDPSAKMIVPPVEGQVVEAIEGFDKIYFVRLQTRQSPMSVQVSELDTLMRHFGSLTTMTLGVQSQLPEVIGAAVRETFSPVVRIDDAGQKDATGLVRASGLALDPDSPAHVRVGDILEPMVRKDDRNGKPMTIGPLDWAYLLTKEVDGHKVKMDFHAGRMGGLQGRKNNRTHRMGIVSRPSRDDTTLRLHAKGKPDLPLIGYEIYDKDLEGTNMTFVGRTNWNGVMEVDKIETPLRLLYVKNGGAVLARLPIVPGHHPTAVADLEGDDMRLQAESYIRGVQNVIIDLVAIRELFKARIMLRLKKGELKEADELLEALRNEPSNERIANDMGKKQTEFLKAIGRNANQQRKVDEMFSTTRKLLSQHINPKLVNDLEEAMIQAKANGGKLPAEEE
;
A
#
# COMPACT_ATOMS: atom_id res chain seq x y z
N MET A 1 -4.75 -50.74 37.77
CA MET A 1 -5.67 -51.90 37.80
C MET A 1 -6.45 -51.93 36.50
N ASN A 2 -6.41 -53.10 35.82
CA ASN A 2 -7.20 -53.61 34.68
C ASN A 2 -7.38 -52.71 33.42
N LYS A 3 -6.78 -53.03 32.25
CA LYS A 3 -7.09 -54.11 31.27
C LYS A 3 -8.56 -54.05 30.84
N THR A 4 -8.92 -53.89 29.56
CA THR A 4 -8.82 -54.81 28.39
C THR A 4 -9.62 -54.15 27.23
N SER A 5 -9.53 -54.38 25.92
CA SER A 5 -8.81 -55.33 25.06
C SER A 5 -9.24 -55.10 23.58
N THR A 6 -8.31 -55.31 22.63
CA THR A 6 -8.42 -55.92 21.26
C THR A 6 -9.36 -55.30 20.19
N ASP A 7 -8.99 -55.18 18.91
CA ASP A 7 -8.44 -56.24 18.02
C ASP A 7 -7.75 -55.63 16.75
N ARG A 8 -6.48 -55.93 16.44
CA ARG A 8 -5.91 -56.77 15.34
C ARG A 8 -6.57 -56.58 13.95
N SER A 9 -5.82 -56.34 12.88
CA SER A 9 -4.85 -57.28 12.29
C SER A 9 -3.77 -56.63 11.41
N ARG A 10 -2.70 -57.39 11.16
CA ARG A 10 -1.41 -57.07 10.53
C ARG A 10 -1.30 -57.67 9.12
N HIS A 11 -0.29 -57.17 8.39
CA HIS A 11 0.53 -57.76 7.29
C HIS A 11 0.32 -57.09 5.92
N SER A 12 1.33 -56.80 5.10
CA SER A 12 2.80 -56.86 5.20
C SER A 12 3.43 -56.33 3.88
N LYS A 13 4.54 -55.59 4.02
CA LYS A 13 5.80 -55.63 3.23
C LYS A 13 5.82 -55.44 1.68
N LEU A 14 6.55 -54.37 1.32
CA LEU A 14 7.69 -54.24 0.38
C LEU A 14 7.44 -53.91 -1.13
N PRO A 15 8.46 -53.30 -1.82
CA PRO A 15 8.31 -52.31 -2.88
C PRO A 15 8.81 -52.78 -4.27
N TYR A 16 8.53 -51.99 -5.31
CA TYR A 16 9.16 -52.06 -6.65
C TYR A 16 9.60 -50.62 -7.00
N VAL A 17 10.89 -50.26 -7.07
CA VAL A 17 11.97 -50.57 -8.04
C VAL A 17 11.72 -50.00 -9.45
N LEU A 18 12.39 -48.86 -9.68
CA LEU A 18 13.26 -48.49 -10.81
C LEU A 18 12.83 -48.82 -12.26
N LEU A 19 12.73 -47.78 -13.09
CA LEU A 19 13.06 -47.89 -14.52
C LEU A 19 13.90 -46.67 -14.95
N LEU A 20 15.13 -46.97 -15.39
CA LEU A 20 16.06 -46.07 -16.07
C LEU A 20 15.57 -45.78 -17.50
N ALA A 21 15.73 -44.54 -17.96
CA ALA A 21 15.94 -44.23 -19.37
C ALA A 21 16.98 -43.10 -19.49
N ILE A 22 18.01 -43.32 -20.31
CA ILE A 22 19.16 -42.45 -20.60
C ILE A 22 19.16 -42.14 -22.11
N LEU A 23 19.79 -41.02 -22.50
CA LEU A 23 20.14 -40.47 -23.84
C LEU A 23 19.03 -39.61 -24.50
N VAL A 24 19.25 -38.40 -25.06
CA VAL A 24 20.43 -37.61 -25.48
C VAL A 24 20.03 -36.12 -25.73
N PRO A 25 20.96 -35.15 -25.72
CA PRO A 25 20.67 -33.71 -25.76
C PRO A 25 20.34 -33.15 -27.17
N LEU A 26 19.49 -32.10 -27.21
CA LEU A 26 19.26 -31.22 -28.36
C LEU A 26 20.32 -30.10 -28.43
N PRO A 27 20.81 -29.71 -29.62
CA PRO A 27 21.90 -28.75 -29.75
C PRO A 27 21.42 -27.29 -29.81
N LEU A 28 22.29 -26.43 -29.26
CA LEU A 28 22.42 -25.00 -29.52
C LEU A 28 22.58 -24.76 -31.04
N LEU A 29 21.85 -23.79 -31.60
CA LEU A 29 22.16 -23.24 -32.92
C LEU A 29 22.12 -21.72 -32.88
N ALA A 30 23.19 -21.16 -33.46
CA ALA A 30 23.60 -19.79 -33.44
C ALA A 30 22.62 -18.85 -34.15
N ILE A 31 22.49 -17.65 -33.60
CA ILE A 31 21.97 -16.46 -34.30
C ILE A 31 23.16 -15.84 -35.01
N ASP A 32 23.09 -15.73 -36.32
CA ASP A 32 23.95 -14.85 -37.10
C ASP A 32 23.08 -13.89 -37.92
N GLN A 33 23.56 -12.66 -37.99
CA GLN A 33 22.96 -11.52 -38.70
C GLN A 33 23.06 -11.75 -40.21
N ASP A 34 22.05 -11.37 -41.00
CA ASP A 34 22.08 -10.11 -41.77
C ASP A 34 20.91 -9.99 -42.77
N ASP A 35 20.48 -8.73 -42.91
CA ASP A 35 20.04 -8.01 -44.10
C ASP A 35 18.61 -8.06 -44.70
N SER A 36 18.11 -6.83 -44.86
CA SER A 36 17.28 -6.27 -45.93
C SER A 36 15.76 -6.58 -46.05
N ALA A 37 14.98 -5.51 -45.87
CA ALA A 37 13.59 -5.28 -46.29
C ALA A 37 13.46 -5.25 -47.86
N PRO A 38 12.27 -5.04 -48.50
CA PRO A 38 10.98 -4.57 -47.96
C PRO A 38 9.67 -5.17 -48.53
N ALA A 39 8.58 -4.83 -47.83
CA ALA A 39 7.20 -4.53 -48.26
C ALA A 39 6.56 -5.26 -49.46
N GLU A 40 5.42 -5.92 -49.19
CA GLU A 40 4.27 -5.89 -50.11
C GLU A 40 2.94 -6.09 -49.36
N THR A 41 2.07 -5.10 -49.50
CA THR A 41 0.65 -5.07 -49.13
C THR A 41 -0.17 -5.95 -50.08
N VAL A 42 -1.01 -6.85 -49.56
CA VAL A 42 -2.08 -7.48 -50.34
C VAL A 42 -3.41 -7.41 -49.59
N VAL A 43 -4.34 -6.73 -50.26
CA VAL A 43 -5.76 -6.55 -50.00
C VAL A 43 -6.50 -7.88 -50.23
N VAL A 44 -7.38 -8.30 -49.31
CA VAL A 44 -8.35 -9.37 -49.57
C VAL A 44 -9.69 -9.06 -48.89
N GLU A 45 -10.71 -8.85 -49.70
CA GLU A 45 -12.14 -9.15 -49.45
C GLU A 45 -12.85 -9.18 -50.83
N PRO A 46 -14.05 -9.76 -51.00
CA PRO A 46 -14.62 -10.97 -50.40
C PRO A 46 -15.27 -11.87 -51.49
N SER A 47 -15.72 -13.10 -51.15
CA SER A 47 -16.55 -13.92 -52.05
C SER A 47 -17.85 -14.40 -51.40
N ILE A 48 -18.94 -14.15 -52.11
CA ILE A 48 -20.35 -14.43 -51.82
C ILE A 48 -20.72 -15.86 -52.24
N ALA A 49 -21.59 -16.53 -51.46
CA ALA A 49 -22.55 -17.54 -51.92
C ALA A 49 -23.69 -17.63 -50.87
N SER A 50 -24.85 -17.00 -51.11
CA SER A 50 -26.06 -17.57 -51.72
C SER A 50 -26.76 -18.65 -50.88
N ASN A 51 -27.93 -18.33 -50.33
CA ASN A 51 -29.14 -19.14 -50.49
C ASN A 51 -30.38 -18.30 -50.17
N ASN A 52 -31.39 -18.49 -51.00
CA ASN A 52 -32.59 -17.68 -51.17
C ASN A 52 -33.77 -18.65 -51.12
N GLU A 53 -34.75 -18.45 -50.25
CA GLU A 53 -36.11 -18.98 -50.44
C GLU A 53 -37.13 -17.91 -50.01
N ALA A 54 -38.13 -17.78 -50.86
CA ALA A 54 -39.09 -16.68 -50.96
C ALA A 54 -40.42 -17.00 -50.26
N LEU A 55 -41.20 -15.94 -50.00
CA LEU A 55 -42.68 -15.82 -49.93
C LEU A 55 -42.95 -14.55 -49.11
N GLY A 56 -43.73 -13.53 -49.48
CA GLY A 56 -44.56 -13.20 -50.62
C GLY A 56 -45.23 -11.86 -50.24
N SER A 57 -45.26 -10.89 -51.15
CA SER A 57 -46.00 -9.62 -50.98
C SER A 57 -47.44 -9.77 -51.50
N PRO A 58 -48.33 -8.81 -51.16
CA PRO A 58 -48.79 -7.95 -52.25
C PRO A 58 -48.84 -6.45 -51.92
N GLU A 59 -48.70 -5.68 -52.99
CA GLU A 59 -48.72 -4.22 -53.15
C GLU A 59 -50.10 -3.55 -52.93
N ALA A 60 -50.07 -2.24 -52.58
CA ALA A 60 -50.70 -1.13 -53.33
C ALA A 60 -50.23 0.21 -52.69
N ALA A 61 -49.45 1.09 -53.35
CA ALA A 61 -49.84 2.14 -54.34
C ALA A 61 -50.77 3.21 -53.72
N MET A 62 -50.60 4.55 -53.75
CA MET A 62 -49.77 5.62 -54.35
C MET A 62 -49.89 6.80 -53.32
N THR A 63 -49.12 7.89 -53.26
CA THR A 63 -48.90 8.98 -54.24
C THR A 63 -47.86 9.95 -53.64
N SER A 64 -47.00 10.49 -54.50
CA SER A 64 -46.12 11.62 -54.23
C SER A 64 -46.86 12.95 -54.28
N GLU A 65 -46.64 13.83 -53.30
CA GLU A 65 -46.76 15.29 -53.51
C GLU A 65 -45.61 16.01 -52.80
N VAL A 66 -44.98 16.90 -53.57
CA VAL A 66 -43.88 17.79 -53.23
C VAL A 66 -44.47 18.98 -52.48
N GLY A 67 -44.01 19.22 -51.24
CA GLY A 67 -44.42 20.34 -50.41
C GLY A 67 -43.25 20.87 -49.60
N ALA A 68 -43.08 22.19 -49.63
CA ALA A 68 -41.91 22.95 -49.24
C ALA A 68 -41.44 22.78 -47.79
N ALA A 69 -40.13 22.98 -47.60
CA ALA A 69 -39.45 23.11 -46.33
C ALA A 69 -40.05 24.22 -45.44
N PRO A 70 -40.09 23.98 -44.11
CA PRO A 70 -39.83 25.01 -43.13
C PRO A 70 -38.63 24.63 -42.26
N GLU A 71 -37.67 25.55 -42.25
CA GLU A 71 -36.78 25.93 -41.14
C GLU A 71 -36.52 24.87 -40.06
N ALA A 72 -35.35 24.23 -40.15
CA ALA A 72 -34.77 23.43 -39.08
C ALA A 72 -34.44 24.33 -37.88
N SER A 73 -35.35 24.40 -36.92
CA SER A 73 -35.05 24.82 -35.57
C SER A 73 -34.16 23.75 -34.93
N THR A 74 -32.87 24.06 -34.80
CA THR A 74 -31.91 23.25 -34.03
C THR A 74 -32.32 23.29 -32.56
N VAL A 75 -33.15 22.32 -32.16
CA VAL A 75 -33.37 21.97 -30.76
C VAL A 75 -32.06 21.38 -30.24
N LEU A 76 -31.33 22.19 -29.49
CA LEU A 76 -30.25 21.73 -28.61
C LEU A 76 -30.88 20.75 -27.60
N PRO A 77 -30.25 19.59 -27.29
CA PRO A 77 -30.76 18.71 -26.26
C PRO A 77 -30.61 19.40 -24.90
N GLU A 78 -31.75 19.86 -24.37
CA GLU A 78 -31.91 20.35 -23.02
C GLU A 78 -32.10 19.13 -22.10
N SER A 79 -31.07 18.83 -21.31
CA SER A 79 -31.09 18.18 -19.97
C SER A 79 -29.68 17.65 -19.67
N ALA A 80 -28.85 18.51 -19.07
CA ALA A 80 -27.77 18.05 -18.21
C ALA A 80 -28.40 17.72 -16.84
N PRO A 81 -27.96 16.66 -16.15
CA PRO A 81 -28.52 16.28 -14.84
C PRO A 81 -28.36 17.43 -13.85
N GLU A 82 -29.42 17.72 -13.11
CA GLU A 82 -29.50 18.79 -12.12
C GLU A 82 -28.54 18.49 -10.96
N THR A 83 -27.81 19.50 -10.52
CA THR A 83 -26.78 19.39 -9.48
C THR A 83 -27.30 19.79 -8.09
N SER A 84 -28.62 19.92 -7.91
CA SER A 84 -29.29 20.31 -6.65
C SER A 84 -29.36 19.19 -5.61
N ASP A 85 -29.19 17.93 -6.02
CA ASP A 85 -29.41 16.74 -5.18
C ASP A 85 -28.53 16.67 -3.92
N VAL A 86 -27.31 17.22 -3.93
CA VAL A 86 -26.40 17.13 -2.76
C VAL A 86 -26.76 18.15 -1.68
N ALA A 87 -27.23 19.34 -2.06
CA ALA A 87 -27.67 20.36 -1.11
C ALA A 87 -28.99 19.96 -0.46
N GLU A 88 -29.94 19.46 -1.25
CA GLU A 88 -31.18 18.86 -0.74
C GLU A 88 -30.89 17.71 0.23
N ALA A 89 -29.94 16.82 -0.10
CA ALA A 89 -29.58 15.72 0.78
C ALA A 89 -28.79 16.14 2.05
N LEU A 90 -28.16 17.32 2.06
CA LEU A 90 -27.59 17.92 3.28
C LEU A 90 -28.70 18.51 4.17
N ASP A 91 -29.68 19.17 3.55
CA ASP A 91 -30.84 19.75 4.24
C ASP A 91 -31.73 18.67 4.87
N GLU A 92 -31.86 17.49 4.24
CA GLU A 92 -32.57 16.34 4.82
C GLU A 92 -31.89 15.77 6.09
N ILE A 93 -30.61 16.08 6.31
CA ILE A 93 -29.80 15.52 7.41
C ILE A 93 -29.67 16.48 8.60
N GLU A 94 -29.99 17.79 8.47
CA GLU A 94 -29.74 18.77 9.52
C GLU A 94 -30.90 19.01 10.52
N GLU A 95 -30.72 18.47 11.73
CA GLU A 95 -30.65 19.30 12.94
C GLU A 95 -29.39 18.92 13.71
N ARG A 96 -28.38 19.79 13.74
CA ARG A 96 -27.18 19.58 14.56
C ARG A 96 -27.55 19.89 16.03
N PRO A 97 -27.64 18.89 16.93
CA PRO A 97 -27.96 19.17 18.33
C PRO A 97 -26.88 20.09 18.93
N GLU A 98 -27.28 21.01 19.82
CA GLU A 98 -26.38 21.99 20.46
C GLU A 98 -25.18 21.34 21.15
N ASP A 99 -25.35 20.10 21.64
CA ASP A 99 -24.28 19.24 22.13
C ASP A 99 -24.10 18.01 21.21
N PRO A 100 -22.91 17.78 20.63
CA PRO A 100 -22.67 16.58 19.84
C PRO A 100 -22.77 15.34 20.71
N ALA A 101 -23.55 14.35 20.25
CA ALA A 101 -23.67 13.07 20.93
C ALA A 101 -22.28 12.44 21.20
N PRO A 102 -22.14 11.64 22.28
CA PRO A 102 -20.95 10.82 22.49
C PRO A 102 -20.59 10.02 21.24
N PHE A 103 -19.30 9.83 20.97
CA PHE A 103 -18.82 9.24 19.72
C PHE A 103 -19.41 7.84 19.43
N ASP A 104 -19.61 7.05 20.47
CA ASP A 104 -20.25 5.74 20.47
C ASP A 104 -21.77 5.78 20.20
N PHE A 105 -22.42 6.94 20.34
CA PHE A 105 -23.83 7.19 20.03
C PHE A 105 -24.02 8.23 18.92
N SER A 106 -22.95 8.54 18.17
CA SER A 106 -22.98 9.51 17.07
C SER A 106 -23.12 8.76 15.75
N PRO A 107 -24.28 8.82 15.06
CA PRO A 107 -24.46 8.16 13.77
C PRO A 107 -23.49 8.72 12.73
N TYR A 108 -23.23 7.93 11.69
CA TYR A 108 -22.49 8.35 10.51
C TYR A 108 -23.42 9.16 9.60
N ARG A 109 -22.96 10.32 9.13
CA ARG A 109 -23.55 10.96 7.96
C ARG A 109 -22.90 10.34 6.72
N VAL A 110 -23.72 9.72 5.88
CA VAL A 110 -23.28 8.92 4.74
C VAL A 110 -23.84 9.51 3.47
N LEU A 111 -22.98 9.70 2.47
CA LEU A 111 -23.40 10.06 1.11
C LEU A 111 -23.10 8.88 0.18
N ILE A 112 -24.07 8.49 -0.64
CA ILE A 112 -23.89 7.49 -1.67
C ILE A 112 -24.00 8.19 -3.02
N TRP A 113 -22.86 8.28 -3.71
CA TRP A 113 -22.78 8.83 -5.05
C TRP A 113 -22.95 7.77 -6.11
N ILE A 114 -23.92 7.97 -6.99
CA ILE A 114 -24.23 7.08 -8.10
C ILE A 114 -23.55 7.58 -9.39
N ALA A 115 -22.64 6.79 -9.92
CA ALA A 115 -22.01 7.00 -11.21
C ALA A 115 -22.48 5.92 -12.18
N SER A 116 -23.49 6.21 -13.00
CA SER A 116 -24.10 5.25 -13.92
C SER A 116 -23.65 5.46 -15.37
N ASP A 117 -23.43 4.36 -16.09
CA ASP A 117 -23.23 4.38 -17.55
C ASP A 117 -24.56 4.51 -18.33
N ASN A 118 -25.69 4.43 -17.65
CA ASN A 118 -27.03 4.51 -18.21
C ASN A 118 -27.82 5.68 -17.58
N PRO A 119 -28.13 6.73 -18.35
CA PRO A 119 -28.85 7.90 -17.85
C PRO A 119 -30.26 7.62 -17.30
N ARG A 120 -30.84 6.45 -17.59
CA ARG A 120 -32.13 6.03 -17.02
C ARG A 120 -32.02 5.50 -15.59
N ILE A 121 -30.80 5.30 -15.10
CA ILE A 121 -30.50 4.81 -13.77
C ILE A 121 -29.70 5.92 -13.09
N ASN A 122 -30.38 6.67 -12.24
CA ASN A 122 -29.85 7.76 -11.42
C ASN A 122 -30.22 7.53 -9.95
N ALA A 123 -29.71 8.37 -9.04
CA ALA A 123 -30.00 8.33 -7.61
C ALA A 123 -31.51 8.21 -7.32
N ALA A 124 -32.32 9.13 -7.83
CA ALA A 124 -33.77 9.15 -7.63
C ALA A 124 -34.47 7.84 -8.07
N SER A 125 -33.98 7.18 -9.14
CA SER A 125 -34.59 5.94 -9.63
C SER A 125 -34.37 4.71 -8.73
N ILE A 126 -33.39 4.75 -7.82
CA ILE A 126 -33.01 3.62 -6.96
C ILE A 126 -33.14 3.91 -5.46
N GLU A 127 -33.29 5.18 -5.09
CA GLU A 127 -33.24 5.70 -3.72
C GLU A 127 -34.12 4.94 -2.74
N ASP A 128 -35.45 4.94 -2.92
CA ASP A 128 -36.40 4.31 -1.99
C ASP A 128 -36.03 2.85 -1.69
N ARG A 129 -35.79 2.05 -2.74
CA ARG A 129 -35.50 0.62 -2.60
C ARG A 129 -34.11 0.37 -2.01
N LEU A 130 -33.15 1.26 -2.25
CA LEU A 130 -31.82 1.16 -1.68
C LEU A 130 -31.85 1.53 -0.19
N LEU A 131 -32.56 2.60 0.19
CA LEU A 131 -32.77 2.97 1.59
C LEU A 131 -33.49 1.87 2.37
N ASP A 132 -34.59 1.34 1.83
CA ASP A 132 -35.32 0.21 2.42
C ASP A 132 -34.39 -0.98 2.71
N TYR A 133 -33.47 -1.28 1.78
CA TYR A 133 -32.50 -2.36 1.96
C TYR A 133 -31.47 -2.06 3.04
N LEU A 134 -30.90 -0.84 3.04
CA LEU A 134 -29.85 -0.41 3.97
C LEU A 134 -30.38 -0.24 5.39
N ASP A 135 -31.61 0.23 5.56
CA ASP A 135 -32.23 0.47 6.86
C ASP A 135 -32.30 -0.77 7.73
N ARG A 136 -32.39 -1.97 7.12
CA ARG A 136 -32.30 -3.24 7.86
C ARG A 136 -31.07 -3.30 8.76
N ASP A 137 -29.92 -2.82 8.27
CA ASP A 137 -28.64 -2.94 8.95
C ASP A 137 -28.16 -1.61 9.56
N PHE A 138 -28.62 -0.49 9.00
CA PHE A 138 -28.03 0.83 9.23
C PHE A 138 -28.99 1.91 9.78
N PHE A 139 -30.29 1.65 9.91
CA PHE A 139 -31.30 2.67 10.26
C PHE A 139 -30.94 3.51 11.50
N SER A 140 -30.45 2.88 12.57
CA SER A 140 -30.10 3.58 13.81
C SER A 140 -28.72 4.24 13.76
N ILE A 141 -27.82 3.79 12.88
CA ILE A 141 -26.41 4.17 12.87
C ILE A 141 -26.02 5.11 11.73
N TRP A 142 -26.82 5.20 10.67
CA TRP A 142 -26.56 6.05 9.50
C TRP A 142 -27.63 7.14 9.35
N ARG A 143 -27.20 8.26 8.78
CA ARG A 143 -28.05 9.28 8.15
C ARG A 143 -27.59 9.33 6.71
N THR A 144 -28.38 8.75 5.82
CA THR A 144 -27.97 8.45 4.45
C THR A 144 -28.58 9.46 3.48
N ALA A 145 -27.74 10.02 2.64
CA ALA A 145 -28.08 10.79 1.45
C ALA A 145 -27.69 9.97 0.22
N ILE A 146 -28.52 9.98 -0.82
CA ILE A 146 -28.22 9.36 -2.12
C ILE A 146 -28.31 10.45 -3.17
N ALA A 147 -27.25 10.62 -3.97
CA ALA A 147 -27.21 11.63 -5.00
C ALA A 147 -26.44 11.14 -6.22
N ASP A 148 -26.69 11.73 -7.39
CA ASP A 148 -25.83 11.47 -8.54
C ASP A 148 -24.43 12.03 -8.28
N ALA A 149 -23.41 11.28 -8.70
CA ALA A 149 -22.03 11.74 -8.58
C ALA A 149 -21.83 13.00 -9.44
N PRO A 150 -21.14 14.06 -8.94
CA PRO A 150 -20.81 15.22 -9.74
C PRO A 150 -20.15 14.80 -11.07
N PRO A 151 -20.42 15.44 -12.23
CA PRO A 151 -20.00 14.93 -13.54
C PRO A 151 -18.49 14.62 -13.66
N ALA A 152 -17.64 15.43 -13.02
CA ALA A 152 -16.20 15.20 -12.98
C ALA A 152 -15.85 13.94 -12.17
N VAL A 153 -16.48 13.74 -11.01
CA VAL A 153 -16.33 12.55 -10.18
C VAL A 153 -16.86 11.32 -10.90
N ALA A 154 -18.05 11.40 -11.51
CA ALA A 154 -18.66 10.31 -12.28
C ALA A 154 -17.72 9.86 -13.42
N THR A 155 -17.11 10.81 -14.13
CA THR A 155 -16.16 10.52 -15.22
C THR A 155 -14.92 9.77 -14.73
N VAL A 156 -14.32 10.22 -13.62
CA VAL A 156 -13.14 9.54 -13.05
C VAL A 156 -13.52 8.17 -12.51
N ALA A 157 -14.62 8.05 -11.76
CA ALA A 157 -15.13 6.80 -11.22
C ALA A 157 -15.42 5.77 -12.33
N GLN A 158 -15.97 6.23 -13.46
CA GLN A 158 -16.23 5.38 -14.63
C GLN A 158 -14.97 4.95 -15.37
N ARG A 159 -13.85 5.64 -15.20
CA ARG A 159 -12.57 5.24 -15.80
C ARG A 159 -11.85 4.20 -14.94
N ASP A 160 -11.63 4.53 -13.67
CA ASP A 160 -10.91 3.68 -12.73
C ASP A 160 -11.30 4.03 -11.29
N LEU A 161 -12.22 3.23 -10.72
CA LEU A 161 -12.68 3.40 -9.36
C LEU A 161 -11.61 3.01 -8.32
N ALA A 162 -10.70 2.08 -8.66
CA ALA A 162 -9.67 1.59 -7.74
C ALA A 162 -8.54 2.61 -7.52
N ALA A 163 -8.33 3.51 -8.47
CA ALA A 163 -7.29 4.55 -8.42
C ALA A 163 -7.80 5.89 -7.84
N LEU A 164 -9.03 5.95 -7.33
CA LEU A 164 -9.54 7.18 -6.72
C LEU A 164 -8.72 7.58 -5.50
N ASN A 165 -8.45 8.88 -5.41
CA ASN A 165 -7.91 9.53 -4.23
C ASN A 165 -8.49 10.94 -4.14
N PHE A 166 -8.33 11.58 -2.99
CA PHE A 166 -8.92 12.89 -2.70
C PHE A 166 -8.49 13.95 -3.73
N ASP A 167 -7.21 13.99 -4.07
CA ASP A 167 -6.67 15.02 -4.97
C ASP A 167 -7.26 14.86 -6.38
N VAL A 168 -7.47 13.62 -6.85
CA VAL A 168 -8.09 13.35 -8.15
C VAL A 168 -9.55 13.78 -8.20
N ILE A 169 -10.36 13.45 -7.17
CA ILE A 169 -11.79 13.79 -7.19
C ILE A 169 -12.04 15.29 -6.95
N ALA A 170 -11.22 15.94 -6.12
CA ALA A 170 -11.32 17.37 -5.86
C ALA A 170 -10.58 18.23 -6.91
N ALA A 171 -9.85 17.63 -7.86
CA ALA A 171 -9.06 18.36 -8.86
C ALA A 171 -9.91 19.31 -9.71
N SER A 172 -11.18 18.93 -9.97
CA SER A 172 -12.13 19.71 -10.75
C SER A 172 -12.83 20.81 -9.95
N ASP A 173 -12.74 20.79 -8.61
CA ASP A 173 -13.43 21.76 -7.78
C ASP A 173 -12.97 23.18 -8.14
N PRO A 174 -13.91 24.11 -8.37
CA PRO A 174 -13.58 25.50 -8.65
C PRO A 174 -12.94 26.13 -7.41
N VAL A 175 -11.83 26.83 -7.59
CA VAL A 175 -11.16 27.58 -6.53
C VAL A 175 -10.80 28.98 -7.00
N ILE A 176 -10.84 29.92 -6.08
CA ILE A 176 -10.26 31.26 -6.26
C ILE A 176 -8.79 31.14 -5.86
N ALA A 177 -7.90 31.10 -6.85
CA ALA A 177 -6.45 31.10 -6.64
C ALA A 177 -5.98 32.55 -6.47
N ILE A 178 -5.35 32.85 -5.34
CA ILE A 178 -4.83 34.19 -5.00
C ILE A 178 -3.32 34.11 -4.84
N LYS A 179 -2.58 35.07 -5.40
CA LYS A 179 -1.12 35.09 -5.25
C LYS A 179 -0.75 35.25 -3.78
N ARG A 180 0.12 34.39 -3.24
CA ARG A 180 0.59 34.53 -1.84
C ARG A 180 1.34 35.83 -1.59
N THR A 181 1.95 36.41 -2.62
CA THR A 181 2.61 37.71 -2.59
C THR A 181 1.65 38.90 -2.51
N HIS A 182 0.33 38.69 -2.69
CA HIS A 182 -0.66 39.75 -2.56
C HIS A 182 -0.67 40.33 -1.14
N LYS A 183 -0.75 41.66 -1.02
CA LYS A 183 -0.65 42.39 0.27
C LYS A 183 -1.67 41.93 1.32
N ASP A 184 -2.87 41.55 0.88
CA ASP A 184 -3.96 41.10 1.74
C ASP A 184 -4.13 39.57 1.73
N SER A 185 -3.18 38.81 1.17
CA SER A 185 -3.27 37.34 1.11
C SER A 185 -3.42 36.69 2.49
N ILE A 186 -2.86 37.32 3.53
CA ILE A 186 -2.98 36.88 4.93
C ILE A 186 -4.40 37.09 5.46
N ARG A 187 -5.13 38.11 4.98
CA ARG A 187 -6.48 38.46 5.46
C ARG A 187 -7.60 37.71 4.75
N ILE A 188 -7.36 37.25 3.51
CA ILE A 188 -8.37 36.58 2.70
C ILE A 188 -8.41 35.10 3.06
N HIS A 189 -9.33 34.69 3.93
CA HIS A 189 -9.48 33.29 4.34
C HIS A 189 -10.68 32.60 3.68
N PHE A 190 -11.73 33.37 3.41
CA PHE A 190 -12.97 32.90 2.83
C PHE A 190 -13.29 33.65 1.53
N ALA A 191 -14.19 33.12 0.70
CA ALA A 191 -14.61 33.78 -0.52
C ALA A 191 -15.24 35.17 -0.25
N ALA A 192 -15.98 35.32 0.85
CA ALA A 192 -16.51 36.62 1.27
C ALA A 192 -15.42 37.68 1.50
N ASP A 193 -14.24 37.29 2.03
CA ASP A 193 -13.10 38.21 2.17
C ASP A 193 -12.54 38.60 0.79
N ALA A 194 -12.54 37.66 -0.16
CA ALA A 194 -12.09 37.89 -1.52
C ALA A 194 -12.91 39.02 -2.18
N GLY A 195 -14.23 39.06 -1.94
CA GLY A 195 -15.11 40.15 -2.40
C GLY A 195 -14.77 41.53 -1.81
N ARG A 196 -14.16 41.58 -0.62
CA ARG A 196 -13.77 42.84 0.05
C ARG A 196 -12.39 43.34 -0.37
N PHE A 197 -11.43 42.43 -0.54
CA PHE A 197 -10.02 42.79 -0.72
C PHE A 197 -9.52 42.71 -2.16
N LEU A 198 -10.16 41.92 -3.02
CA LEU A 198 -9.76 41.78 -4.42
C LEU A 198 -10.50 42.76 -5.31
N LYS A 199 -9.81 43.26 -6.35
CA LYS A 199 -10.45 44.09 -7.37
C LYS A 199 -11.16 43.25 -8.42
N GLN A 200 -10.52 42.16 -8.86
CA GLN A 200 -10.99 41.30 -9.93
C GLN A 200 -10.56 39.85 -9.69
N ILE A 201 -11.40 38.92 -10.13
CA ILE A 201 -11.15 37.48 -10.17
C ILE A 201 -11.40 37.03 -11.60
N GLN A 202 -10.33 36.76 -12.34
CA GLN A 202 -10.42 36.43 -13.76
C GLN A 202 -10.67 34.95 -13.98
N GLY A 203 -11.56 34.58 -14.89
CA GLY A 203 -11.81 33.17 -15.24
C GLY A 203 -12.34 33.02 -16.65
N THR A 204 -12.21 31.83 -17.23
CA THR A 204 -12.79 31.52 -18.55
C THR A 204 -14.29 31.79 -18.55
N LYS A 205 -14.83 32.29 -19.68
CA LYS A 205 -16.29 32.54 -19.86
C LYS A 205 -17.17 31.40 -19.33
N GLY A 206 -16.91 30.16 -19.75
CA GLY A 206 -17.71 29.00 -19.33
C GLY A 206 -17.73 28.79 -17.81
N ARG A 207 -16.57 28.87 -17.15
CA ARG A 207 -16.47 28.70 -15.70
C ARG A 207 -17.12 29.84 -14.91
N VAL A 208 -16.97 31.08 -15.37
CA VAL A 208 -17.61 32.23 -14.71
C VAL A 208 -19.14 32.12 -14.83
N SER A 209 -19.66 31.78 -16.01
CA SER A 209 -21.09 31.57 -16.22
C SER A 209 -21.64 30.41 -15.38
N ASP A 210 -20.91 29.29 -15.32
CA ASP A 210 -21.29 28.14 -14.50
C ASP A 210 -21.37 28.50 -13.01
N ILE A 211 -20.35 29.17 -12.47
CA ILE A 211 -20.32 29.60 -11.08
C ILE A 211 -21.42 30.60 -10.76
N ILE A 212 -21.67 31.57 -11.64
CA ILE A 212 -22.77 32.53 -11.45
C ILE A 212 -24.11 31.80 -11.39
N ARG A 213 -24.35 30.84 -12.30
CA ARG A 213 -25.56 30.02 -12.30
C ARG A 213 -25.72 29.24 -11.01
N ARG A 214 -24.65 28.62 -10.50
CA ARG A 214 -24.67 27.87 -9.22
C ARG A 214 -24.96 28.78 -8.03
N ILE A 215 -24.35 29.96 -7.99
CA ILE A 215 -24.63 30.97 -6.95
C ILE A 215 -26.09 31.42 -7.00
N GLU A 216 -26.66 31.62 -8.19
CA GLU A 216 -28.05 32.07 -8.33
C GLU A 216 -29.08 30.97 -8.02
N ALA A 217 -28.68 29.70 -8.08
CA ALA A 217 -29.49 28.56 -7.70
C ALA A 217 -29.45 28.27 -6.18
N ASP A 218 -28.42 28.74 -5.48
CA ASP A 218 -28.22 28.50 -4.04
C ASP A 218 -29.35 29.18 -3.22
N PRO A 219 -30.08 28.44 -2.35
CA PRO A 219 -31.16 28.99 -1.53
C PRO A 219 -30.74 30.15 -0.60
N GLU A 220 -29.47 30.19 -0.19
CA GLU A 220 -28.94 31.26 0.66
C GLU A 220 -28.55 32.53 -0.10
N TYR A 221 -28.63 32.53 -1.44
CA TYR A 221 -28.20 33.68 -2.24
C TYR A 221 -28.97 34.96 -1.89
N GLU A 222 -30.28 34.85 -1.70
CA GLU A 222 -31.13 35.99 -1.33
C GLU A 222 -31.04 36.34 0.17
N THR A 223 -30.86 35.33 1.03
CA THR A 223 -30.90 35.50 2.49
C THR A 223 -29.56 35.96 3.07
N THR A 224 -28.44 35.57 2.43
CA THR A 224 -27.07 35.92 2.86
C THR A 224 -26.23 36.50 1.71
N PRO A 225 -26.57 37.68 1.14
CA PRO A 225 -25.84 38.25 0.00
C PRO A 225 -24.34 38.48 0.25
N ALA A 226 -23.97 38.71 1.51
CA ALA A 226 -22.57 38.91 1.91
C ALA A 226 -21.68 37.67 1.68
N LYS A 227 -22.25 36.44 1.71
CA LYS A 227 -21.56 35.18 1.40
C LYS A 227 -21.07 35.15 -0.05
N PHE A 228 -21.83 35.77 -0.96
CA PHE A 228 -21.61 35.75 -2.40
C PHE A 228 -21.10 37.07 -3.00
N ALA A 229 -20.74 38.07 -2.17
CA ALA A 229 -20.29 39.38 -2.63
C ALA A 229 -19.07 39.34 -3.58
N TRP A 230 -18.31 38.25 -3.57
CA TRP A 230 -17.20 38.01 -4.51
C TRP A 230 -17.64 37.79 -5.96
N LYS A 231 -18.92 37.45 -6.19
CA LYS A 231 -19.54 37.36 -7.53
C LYS A 231 -19.32 38.63 -8.35
N GLU A 232 -19.43 39.80 -7.72
CA GLU A 232 -19.22 41.11 -8.38
C GLU A 232 -17.78 41.33 -8.86
N LYS A 233 -16.83 40.54 -8.36
CA LYS A 233 -15.42 40.61 -8.77
C LYS A 233 -15.11 39.69 -9.94
N LEU A 234 -16.02 38.82 -10.35
CA LEU A 234 -15.78 37.87 -11.44
C LEU A 234 -15.69 38.59 -12.78
N VAL A 235 -14.59 38.34 -13.50
CA VAL A 235 -14.36 38.88 -14.85
C VAL A 235 -14.14 37.72 -15.80
N ALA A 236 -15.04 37.57 -16.76
CA ALA A 236 -14.91 36.59 -17.82
C ALA A 236 -13.86 37.02 -18.84
N ILE A 237 -12.92 36.14 -19.15
CA ILE A 237 -11.92 36.35 -20.20
C ILE A 237 -12.20 35.45 -21.40
N ASP A 238 -11.76 35.89 -22.58
CA ASP A 238 -11.70 35.07 -23.78
C ASP A 238 -10.47 34.14 -23.75
N GLY A 239 -10.68 32.85 -23.96
CA GLY A 239 -9.63 31.83 -23.96
C GLY A 239 -9.99 30.56 -23.19
N ASP A 240 -9.03 29.64 -23.15
CA ASP A 240 -9.11 28.35 -22.46
C ASP A 240 -8.37 28.38 -21.11
N ALA A 241 -8.16 27.21 -20.51
CA ALA A 241 -7.42 27.09 -19.25
C ALA A 241 -5.96 27.56 -19.36
N VAL A 242 -5.34 27.44 -20.54
CA VAL A 242 -3.96 27.89 -20.78
C VAL A 242 -3.90 29.41 -20.80
N ALA A 243 -4.90 30.07 -21.37
CA ALA A 243 -5.01 31.53 -21.32
C ALA A 243 -5.07 32.06 -19.87
N VAL A 244 -5.84 31.40 -18.99
CA VAL A 244 -5.87 31.76 -17.56
C VAL A 244 -4.52 31.50 -16.86
N GLN A 245 -3.79 30.45 -17.27
CA GLN A 245 -2.45 30.16 -16.74
C GLN A 245 -1.44 31.25 -17.11
N GLU A 246 -1.46 31.72 -18.35
CA GLU A 246 -0.58 32.81 -18.79
C GLU A 246 -0.88 34.11 -18.05
N LEU A 247 -2.16 34.39 -17.76
CA LEU A 247 -2.54 35.54 -16.92
C LEU A 247 -1.97 35.46 -15.50
N TRP A 248 -1.74 34.27 -14.95
CA TRP A 248 -1.12 34.14 -13.64
C TRP A 248 0.30 34.73 -13.60
N LYS A 249 1.02 34.70 -14.72
CA LYS A 249 2.37 35.28 -14.83
C LYS A 249 2.37 36.81 -14.81
N ASP A 250 1.26 37.44 -15.18
CA ASP A 250 1.14 38.91 -15.15
C ASP A 250 1.09 39.42 -13.71
N GLU A 251 1.99 40.35 -13.34
CA GLU A 251 2.03 40.98 -12.02
C GLU A 251 0.71 41.70 -11.66
N ALA A 252 -0.05 42.18 -12.66
CA ALA A 252 -1.32 42.85 -12.44
C ALA A 252 -2.46 41.90 -12.00
N THR A 253 -2.34 40.60 -12.27
CA THR A 253 -3.34 39.60 -11.92
C THR A 253 -3.30 39.29 -10.42
N GLU A 254 -4.34 39.70 -9.69
CA GLU A 254 -4.48 39.47 -8.24
C GLU A 254 -4.96 38.04 -7.93
N ALA A 255 -5.97 37.57 -8.67
CA ALA A 255 -6.61 36.28 -8.48
C ALA A 255 -7.26 35.73 -9.76
N VAL A 256 -7.34 34.41 -9.85
CA VAL A 256 -8.00 33.70 -10.95
C VAL A 256 -8.96 32.63 -10.44
N LEU A 257 -10.03 32.37 -11.19
CA LEU A 257 -10.99 31.30 -10.95
C LEU A 257 -10.63 30.10 -11.85
N VAL A 258 -10.06 29.08 -11.24
CA VAL A 258 -9.55 27.87 -11.92
C VAL A 258 -10.00 26.62 -11.17
N SER A 259 -9.75 25.44 -11.73
CA SER A 259 -9.91 24.21 -10.96
C SER A 259 -8.78 24.04 -9.94
N ARG A 260 -9.03 23.31 -8.86
CA ARG A 260 -8.05 23.05 -7.81
C ARG A 260 -6.75 22.46 -8.36
N GLY A 261 -6.85 21.43 -9.20
CA GLY A 261 -5.68 20.80 -9.80
C GLY A 261 -4.85 21.75 -10.67
N MET A 262 -5.49 22.76 -11.27
CA MET A 262 -4.78 23.81 -12.01
C MET A 262 -4.07 24.78 -11.05
N ALA A 263 -4.74 25.21 -9.98
CA ALA A 263 -4.17 26.12 -8.98
C ALA A 263 -2.94 25.52 -8.28
N GLU A 264 -2.89 24.20 -8.13
CA GLU A 264 -1.73 23.49 -7.56
C GLU A 264 -0.48 23.55 -8.45
N THR A 265 -0.63 23.84 -9.76
CA THR A 265 0.51 24.03 -10.69
C THR A 265 1.13 25.43 -10.63
N PHE A 266 0.54 26.35 -9.85
CA PHE A 266 1.02 27.72 -9.72
C PHE A 266 2.09 27.80 -8.62
N ASP A 267 3.35 27.84 -9.02
CA ASP A 267 4.50 27.91 -8.10
C ASP A 267 5.15 29.30 -8.01
N ASP A 268 5.08 30.11 -9.07
CA ASP A 268 5.72 31.42 -9.15
C ASP A 268 4.75 32.54 -9.59
N PRO A 269 4.18 33.33 -8.66
CA PRO A 269 4.17 33.08 -7.22
C PRO A 269 3.17 31.98 -6.86
N SER A 270 3.43 31.28 -5.74
CA SER A 270 2.57 30.19 -5.30
C SER A 270 1.15 30.64 -4.96
N ALA A 271 0.16 29.81 -5.32
CA ALA A 271 -1.24 30.10 -5.06
C ALA A 271 -1.67 29.80 -3.60
N LYS A 272 -2.51 30.68 -3.07
CA LYS A 272 -3.40 30.39 -1.95
C LYS A 272 -4.78 30.09 -2.54
N MET A 273 -5.27 28.88 -2.33
CA MET A 273 -6.59 28.46 -2.81
C MET A 273 -7.66 28.81 -1.78
N ILE A 274 -8.69 29.51 -2.23
CA ILE A 274 -9.91 29.79 -1.46
C ILE A 274 -11.05 29.01 -2.13
N VAL A 275 -11.73 28.19 -1.33
CA VAL A 275 -12.87 27.41 -1.81
C VAL A 275 -14.10 28.34 -1.81
N PRO A 276 -14.71 28.61 -2.98
CA PRO A 276 -15.96 29.35 -3.04
C PRO A 276 -17.07 28.53 -2.38
N PRO A 277 -18.04 29.15 -1.68
CA PRO A 277 -19.17 28.42 -1.13
C PRO A 277 -20.21 28.22 -2.23
N VAL A 278 -19.96 27.29 -3.15
CA VAL A 278 -20.93 26.90 -4.19
C VAL A 278 -21.22 25.42 -4.07
N GLU A 279 -22.47 25.04 -4.30
CA GLU A 279 -22.95 23.67 -4.16
C GLU A 279 -22.21 22.68 -5.07
N GLY A 280 -22.30 21.39 -4.74
CA GLY A 280 -21.84 20.28 -5.58
C GLY A 280 -20.33 20.28 -5.77
N GLN A 281 -19.58 20.75 -4.77
CA GLN A 281 -18.13 20.57 -4.68
C GLN A 281 -17.79 19.34 -3.86
N VAL A 282 -16.69 18.68 -4.23
CA VAL A 282 -16.22 17.51 -3.49
C VAL A 282 -15.74 17.91 -2.09
N VAL A 283 -15.08 19.06 -1.95
CA VAL A 283 -14.65 19.57 -0.65
C VAL A 283 -15.82 19.81 0.31
N GLU A 284 -16.93 20.35 -0.19
CA GLU A 284 -18.14 20.58 0.61
C GLU A 284 -18.74 19.26 1.11
N ALA A 285 -18.90 18.27 0.21
CA ALA A 285 -19.38 16.94 0.58
C ALA A 285 -18.50 16.28 1.66
N ILE A 286 -17.17 16.47 1.58
CA ILE A 286 -16.23 15.91 2.56
C ILE A 286 -16.30 16.61 3.92
N GLU A 287 -16.75 17.86 3.97
CA GLU A 287 -17.00 18.58 5.23
C GLU A 287 -18.38 18.23 5.83
N GLY A 288 -19.37 17.98 4.96
CA GLY A 288 -20.75 17.64 5.33
C GLY A 288 -20.94 16.18 5.78
N PHE A 289 -20.20 15.24 5.22
CA PHE A 289 -20.38 13.80 5.46
C PHE A 289 -19.19 13.17 6.19
N ASP A 290 -19.44 12.05 6.87
CA ASP A 290 -18.41 11.26 7.55
C ASP A 290 -17.84 10.15 6.66
N LYS A 291 -18.69 9.60 5.78
CA LYS A 291 -18.31 8.62 4.77
C LYS A 291 -19.01 8.93 3.46
N ILE A 292 -18.28 8.74 2.35
CA ILE A 292 -18.83 8.87 1.00
C ILE A 292 -18.59 7.56 0.26
N TYR A 293 -19.64 6.96 -0.30
CA TYR A 293 -19.57 5.79 -1.14
C TYR A 293 -19.61 6.19 -2.60
N PHE A 294 -18.67 5.68 -3.39
CA PHE A 294 -18.65 5.85 -4.83
C PHE A 294 -19.17 4.57 -5.46
N VAL A 295 -20.36 4.61 -6.04
CA VAL A 295 -21.02 3.47 -6.67
C VAL A 295 -20.91 3.61 -8.18
N ARG A 296 -20.08 2.78 -8.81
CA ARG A 296 -19.99 2.69 -10.26
C ARG A 296 -20.92 1.60 -10.78
N LEU A 297 -21.85 1.99 -11.65
CA LEU A 297 -22.77 1.08 -12.31
C LEU A 297 -22.34 0.91 -13.77
N GLN A 298 -22.15 -0.34 -14.19
CA GLN A 298 -21.94 -0.72 -15.58
C GLN A 298 -23.08 -1.65 -16.00
N THR A 299 -24.12 -1.05 -16.56
CA THR A 299 -25.39 -1.70 -16.88
C THR A 299 -25.59 -1.93 -18.38
N ARG A 300 -24.75 -1.32 -19.23
CA ARG A 300 -24.78 -1.53 -20.69
C ARG A 300 -23.97 -2.75 -21.14
N GLN A 301 -23.13 -3.31 -20.26
CA GLN A 301 -22.36 -4.52 -20.51
C GLN A 301 -23.02 -5.74 -19.85
N SER A 302 -22.76 -6.94 -20.39
CA SER A 302 -23.23 -8.21 -19.84
C SER A 302 -22.02 -9.08 -19.47
N PRO A 303 -21.94 -9.60 -18.22
CA PRO A 303 -22.87 -9.34 -17.12
C PRO A 303 -22.79 -7.88 -16.64
N MET A 304 -23.88 -7.38 -16.07
CA MET A 304 -23.86 -6.06 -15.42
C MET A 304 -22.98 -6.15 -14.18
N SER A 305 -22.38 -5.03 -13.78
CA SER A 305 -21.55 -4.98 -12.58
C SER A 305 -21.75 -3.71 -11.76
N VAL A 306 -21.66 -3.88 -10.44
CA VAL A 306 -21.66 -2.84 -9.43
C VAL A 306 -20.30 -2.85 -8.75
N GLN A 307 -19.64 -1.70 -8.72
CA GLN A 307 -18.39 -1.52 -7.97
C GLN A 307 -18.58 -0.42 -6.94
N VAL A 308 -18.12 -0.66 -5.71
CA VAL A 308 -18.27 0.29 -4.60
C VAL A 308 -16.92 0.50 -3.92
N SER A 309 -16.60 1.76 -3.64
CA SER A 309 -15.47 2.18 -2.82
C SER A 309 -15.95 3.16 -1.75
N GLU A 310 -15.47 3.00 -0.52
CA GLU A 310 -15.71 3.92 0.58
C GLU A 310 -14.59 4.96 0.67
N LEU A 311 -14.94 6.20 1.00
CA LEU A 311 -14.04 7.26 1.45
C LEU A 311 -14.39 7.65 2.89
N ASP A 312 -13.44 7.50 3.82
CA ASP A 312 -13.50 8.14 5.13
C ASP A 312 -13.07 9.61 4.99
N THR A 313 -13.99 10.54 5.25
CA THR A 313 -13.77 11.96 4.95
C THR A 313 -12.78 12.62 5.90
N LEU A 314 -12.80 12.21 7.18
CA LEU A 314 -11.89 12.72 8.19
C LEU A 314 -10.44 12.32 7.89
N MET A 315 -10.20 11.06 7.53
CA MET A 315 -8.86 10.56 7.20
C MET A 315 -8.49 10.68 5.73
N ARG A 316 -9.42 11.12 4.87
CA ARG A 316 -9.28 11.17 3.40
C ARG A 316 -8.76 9.85 2.82
N HIS A 317 -9.23 8.74 3.39
CA HIS A 317 -8.74 7.41 3.10
C HIS A 317 -9.77 6.63 2.30
N PHE A 318 -9.33 6.00 1.21
CA PHE A 318 -10.15 5.13 0.38
C PHE A 318 -9.99 3.68 0.82
N GLY A 319 -11.11 3.01 1.07
CA GLY A 319 -11.15 1.59 1.44
C GLY A 319 -10.97 0.65 0.25
N SER A 320 -11.14 -0.65 0.51
CA SER A 320 -11.10 -1.70 -0.52
C SER A 320 -12.24 -1.55 -1.53
N LEU A 321 -11.95 -1.94 -2.78
CA LEU A 321 -12.96 -2.01 -3.83
C LEU A 321 -13.77 -3.31 -3.71
N THR A 322 -15.09 -3.19 -3.57
CA THR A 322 -16.02 -4.33 -3.70
C THR A 322 -16.57 -4.38 -5.11
N THR A 323 -16.61 -5.56 -5.72
CA THR A 323 -17.21 -5.78 -7.04
C THR A 323 -18.25 -6.89 -6.97
N MET A 324 -19.45 -6.61 -7.45
CA MET A 324 -20.54 -7.58 -7.59
C MET A 324 -21.03 -7.62 -9.03
N THR A 325 -21.49 -8.79 -9.48
CA THR A 325 -22.10 -8.98 -10.80
C THR A 325 -23.57 -9.32 -10.63
N LEU A 326 -24.40 -8.89 -11.58
CA LEU A 326 -25.83 -9.18 -11.58
C LEU A 326 -26.37 -9.45 -12.98
N GLY A 327 -27.38 -10.31 -13.05
CA GLY A 327 -28.03 -10.70 -14.30
C GLY A 327 -29.29 -9.88 -14.64
N VAL A 328 -29.95 -9.29 -13.63
CA VAL A 328 -31.25 -8.63 -13.80
C VAL A 328 -31.25 -7.23 -13.19
N GLN A 329 -31.65 -6.23 -13.98
CA GLN A 329 -31.62 -4.81 -13.56
C GLN A 329 -32.56 -4.52 -12.38
N SER A 330 -33.65 -5.26 -12.21
CA SER A 330 -34.60 -5.05 -11.11
C SER A 330 -34.04 -5.38 -9.71
N GLN A 331 -32.90 -6.08 -9.65
CA GLN A 331 -32.17 -6.41 -8.42
C GLN A 331 -31.06 -5.39 -8.10
N LEU A 332 -30.93 -4.35 -8.92
CA LEU A 332 -29.83 -3.40 -8.81
C LEU A 332 -29.78 -2.69 -7.44
N PRO A 333 -30.89 -2.19 -6.85
CA PRO A 333 -30.85 -1.59 -5.52
C PRO A 333 -30.34 -2.56 -4.44
N GLU A 334 -30.79 -3.81 -4.45
CA GLU A 334 -30.36 -4.82 -3.47
C GLU A 334 -28.88 -5.17 -3.62
N VAL A 335 -28.39 -5.26 -4.86
CA VAL A 335 -26.97 -5.54 -5.14
C VAL A 335 -26.09 -4.35 -4.74
N ILE A 336 -26.55 -3.11 -4.99
CA ILE A 336 -25.86 -1.91 -4.50
C ILE A 336 -25.81 -1.91 -2.97
N GLY A 337 -26.95 -2.15 -2.31
CA GLY A 337 -27.03 -2.19 -0.85
C GLY A 337 -26.13 -3.28 -0.25
N ALA A 338 -26.07 -4.47 -0.87
CA ALA A 338 -25.16 -5.54 -0.46
C ALA A 338 -23.69 -5.14 -0.64
N ALA A 339 -23.33 -4.51 -1.76
CA ALA A 339 -21.97 -4.06 -2.01
C ALA A 339 -21.55 -2.92 -1.06
N VAL A 340 -22.45 -1.97 -0.76
CA VAL A 340 -22.23 -0.91 0.23
C VAL A 340 -22.04 -1.50 1.63
N ARG A 341 -22.90 -2.45 2.04
CA ARG A 341 -22.77 -3.16 3.32
C ARG A 341 -21.42 -3.88 3.46
N GLU A 342 -20.97 -4.56 2.41
CA GLU A 342 -19.69 -5.29 2.41
C GLU A 342 -18.48 -4.34 2.45
N THR A 343 -18.61 -3.17 1.81
CA THR A 343 -17.56 -2.16 1.77
C THR A 343 -17.46 -1.35 3.07
N PHE A 344 -18.52 -1.33 3.89
CA PHE A 344 -18.54 -0.52 5.11
C PHE A 344 -17.43 -0.91 6.10
N SER A 345 -16.60 0.07 6.43
CA SER A 345 -15.54 -0.05 7.42
C SER A 345 -15.86 0.75 8.69
N PRO A 346 -16.17 0.07 9.82
CA PRO A 346 -16.32 0.72 11.11
C PRO A 346 -15.08 1.50 11.52
N VAL A 347 -15.31 2.61 12.22
CA VAL A 347 -14.25 3.52 12.68
C VAL A 347 -14.14 3.49 14.20
N VAL A 348 -12.92 3.37 14.68
CA VAL A 348 -12.56 3.40 16.10
C VAL A 348 -11.75 4.65 16.39
N ARG A 349 -12.19 5.48 17.34
CA ARG A 349 -11.36 6.57 17.86
C ARG A 349 -10.39 6.01 18.90
N ILE A 350 -9.10 6.19 18.66
CA ILE A 350 -8.05 5.69 19.57
C ILE A 350 -7.84 6.72 20.67
N ASP A 351 -8.26 6.36 21.89
CA ASP A 351 -8.22 7.25 23.05
C ASP A 351 -6.92 7.09 23.86
N ASP A 352 -6.38 5.87 23.93
CA ASP A 352 -5.08 5.57 24.53
C ASP A 352 -4.25 4.67 23.61
N ALA A 353 -2.96 4.95 23.51
CA ALA A 353 -2.02 4.24 22.65
C ALA A 353 -0.68 4.05 23.36
N GLY A 354 -0.40 2.81 23.76
CA GLY A 354 0.88 2.39 24.28
C GLY A 354 1.88 2.00 23.17
N GLN A 355 2.93 1.29 23.55
CA GLN A 355 3.96 0.84 22.59
C GLN A 355 3.53 -0.41 21.81
N LYS A 356 2.67 -1.23 22.41
CA LYS A 356 2.24 -2.54 21.89
C LYS A 356 0.74 -2.75 21.97
N ASP A 357 0.02 -1.81 22.56
CA ASP A 357 -1.42 -1.88 22.78
C ASP A 357 -2.06 -0.53 22.47
N ALA A 358 -3.36 -0.57 22.19
CA ALA A 358 -4.20 0.60 22.05
C ALA A 358 -5.61 0.30 22.55
N THR A 359 -6.29 1.33 23.03
CA THR A 359 -7.71 1.25 23.37
C THR A 359 -8.48 2.36 22.68
N GLY A 360 -9.71 2.06 22.28
CA GLY A 360 -10.54 3.01 21.55
C GLY A 360 -12.02 2.77 21.71
N LEU A 361 -12.80 3.72 21.21
CA LEU A 361 -14.26 3.69 21.16
C LEU A 361 -14.71 3.51 19.72
N VAL A 362 -15.62 2.57 19.48
CA VAL A 362 -16.23 2.34 18.17
C VAL A 362 -17.31 3.39 17.93
N ARG A 363 -17.35 3.99 16.73
CA ARG A 363 -18.36 4.99 16.39
C ARG A 363 -19.74 4.35 16.19
N ALA A 364 -20.77 5.00 16.70
CA ALA A 364 -22.18 4.60 16.61
C ALA A 364 -22.51 3.20 17.17
N SER A 365 -21.57 2.49 17.81
CA SER A 365 -21.80 1.12 18.28
C SER A 365 -22.85 1.01 19.39
N GLY A 366 -23.15 2.10 20.10
CA GLY A 366 -24.24 2.20 21.07
C GLY A 366 -25.63 2.24 20.47
N LEU A 367 -25.72 2.53 19.16
CA LEU A 367 -26.98 2.52 18.41
C LEU A 367 -27.19 1.20 17.65
N ALA A 368 -26.13 0.41 17.46
CA ALA A 368 -26.20 -0.92 16.86
C ALA A 368 -26.74 -1.93 17.86
N LEU A 369 -28.02 -2.29 17.72
CA LEU A 369 -28.71 -3.24 18.62
C LEU A 369 -28.62 -4.69 18.14
N ASP A 370 -28.44 -4.90 16.83
CA ASP A 370 -28.28 -6.22 16.26
C ASP A 370 -26.85 -6.74 16.49
N PRO A 371 -26.65 -7.87 17.19
CA PRO A 371 -25.33 -8.46 17.41
C PRO A 371 -24.54 -8.75 16.12
N ASP A 372 -25.24 -8.98 15.00
CA ASP A 372 -24.65 -9.25 13.70
C ASP A 372 -24.45 -7.99 12.85
N SER A 373 -24.76 -6.80 13.41
CA SER A 373 -24.59 -5.52 12.73
C SER A 373 -23.16 -5.37 12.17
N PRO A 374 -23.02 -4.89 10.92
CA PRO A 374 -21.70 -4.64 10.32
C PRO A 374 -20.93 -3.49 11.01
N ALA A 375 -21.58 -2.71 11.89
CA ALA A 375 -20.94 -1.66 12.68
C ALA A 375 -20.14 -2.17 13.88
N HIS A 376 -20.34 -3.41 14.29
CA HIS A 376 -19.58 -3.99 15.39
C HIS A 376 -18.15 -4.34 14.97
N VAL A 377 -17.20 -3.94 15.80
CA VAL A 377 -15.83 -4.45 15.77
C VAL A 377 -15.78 -5.70 16.64
N ARG A 378 -15.26 -6.80 16.09
CA ARG A 378 -15.21 -8.11 16.72
C ARG A 378 -13.77 -8.47 17.11
N VAL A 379 -13.63 -9.40 18.05
CA VAL A 379 -12.32 -10.00 18.37
C VAL A 379 -11.78 -10.69 17.12
N GLY A 380 -10.52 -10.40 16.78
CA GLY A 380 -9.89 -10.87 15.55
C GLY A 380 -9.92 -9.86 14.41
N ASP A 381 -10.76 -8.81 14.47
CA ASP A 381 -10.78 -7.77 13.43
C ASP A 381 -9.45 -7.01 13.41
N ILE A 382 -8.98 -6.70 12.21
CA ILE A 382 -7.79 -5.89 11.97
C ILE A 382 -8.20 -4.46 11.61
N LEU A 383 -7.54 -3.49 12.20
CA LEU A 383 -7.72 -2.08 11.89
C LEU A 383 -6.44 -1.46 11.37
N GLU A 384 -6.59 -0.57 10.40
CA GLU A 384 -5.52 0.32 9.93
C GLU A 384 -5.45 1.55 10.83
N PRO A 385 -4.35 1.73 11.57
CA PRO A 385 -4.15 2.92 12.38
C PRO A 385 -3.84 4.13 11.49
N MET A 386 -4.62 5.19 11.63
CA MET A 386 -4.48 6.44 10.88
C MET A 386 -4.23 7.61 11.82
N VAL A 387 -3.40 8.53 11.36
CA VAL A 387 -3.06 9.75 12.11
C VAL A 387 -3.26 10.97 11.22
N ARG A 388 -4.07 11.90 11.70
CA ARG A 388 -4.25 13.23 11.10
C ARG A 388 -3.78 14.31 12.07
N LYS A 389 -2.93 15.21 11.58
CA LYS A 389 -2.46 16.39 12.31
C LYS A 389 -2.88 17.63 11.55
N ASP A 390 -3.63 18.49 12.21
CA ASP A 390 -4.17 19.69 11.59
C ASP A 390 -3.37 20.94 11.97
N ASP A 391 -3.34 21.91 11.05
CA ASP A 391 -2.83 23.25 11.30
C ASP A 391 -3.76 24.04 12.24
N ARG A 392 -3.54 25.35 12.42
CA ARG A 392 -4.40 26.18 13.28
C ARG A 392 -5.79 26.45 12.67
N ASN A 393 -5.95 26.21 11.38
CA ASN A 393 -7.18 26.45 10.62
C ASN A 393 -7.93 25.14 10.34
N GLY A 394 -7.52 24.01 10.95
CA GLY A 394 -8.13 22.71 10.72
C GLY A 394 -7.70 22.01 9.43
N LYS A 395 -6.74 22.57 8.67
CA LYS A 395 -6.24 21.95 7.43
C LYS A 395 -5.23 20.86 7.77
N PRO A 396 -5.31 19.67 7.14
CA PRO A 396 -4.34 18.60 7.38
C PRO A 396 -2.91 19.02 6.98
N MET A 397 -1.96 18.87 7.91
CA MET A 397 -0.52 18.94 7.67
C MET A 397 0.08 17.56 7.40
N THR A 398 -0.46 16.54 8.05
CA THR A 398 -0.08 15.13 7.87
C THR A 398 -1.34 14.32 8.05
N ILE A 399 -1.61 13.40 7.15
CA ILE A 399 -2.83 12.60 7.13
C ILE A 399 -2.53 11.27 6.44
N GLY A 400 -3.16 10.19 6.91
CA GLY A 400 -3.09 8.88 6.29
C GLY A 400 -2.79 7.74 7.28
N PRO A 401 -2.70 6.51 6.75
CA PRO A 401 -2.33 5.34 7.53
C PRO A 401 -0.88 5.41 8.01
N LEU A 402 -0.59 4.74 9.13
CA LEU A 402 0.78 4.51 9.56
C LEU A 402 1.38 3.35 8.77
N ASP A 403 2.46 3.62 8.05
CA ASP A 403 3.17 2.61 7.26
C ASP A 403 3.57 1.39 8.12
N TRP A 404 3.28 0.19 7.59
CA TRP A 404 3.65 -1.09 8.20
C TRP A 404 3.12 -1.23 9.63
N ALA A 405 1.91 -0.76 9.89
CA ALA A 405 1.30 -0.84 11.21
C ALA A 405 -0.16 -1.31 11.12
N TYR A 406 -0.54 -2.23 12.00
CA TYR A 406 -1.90 -2.74 12.15
C TYR A 406 -2.27 -2.89 13.62
N LEU A 407 -3.56 -2.81 13.89
CA LEU A 407 -4.17 -3.06 15.19
C LEU A 407 -4.98 -4.35 15.12
N LEU A 408 -4.70 -5.32 15.98
CA LEU A 408 -5.46 -6.56 16.10
C LEU A 408 -6.37 -6.49 17.32
N THR A 409 -7.69 -6.61 17.12
CA THR A 409 -8.66 -6.57 18.21
C THR A 409 -8.57 -7.82 19.07
N LYS A 410 -8.27 -7.64 20.37
CA LYS A 410 -8.14 -8.72 21.36
C LYS A 410 -9.36 -8.86 22.26
N GLU A 411 -9.95 -7.74 22.66
CA GLU A 411 -11.07 -7.71 23.60
C GLU A 411 -12.04 -6.60 23.21
N VAL A 412 -13.34 -6.88 23.37
CA VAL A 412 -14.43 -5.92 23.15
C VAL A 412 -15.26 -5.87 24.42
N ASP A 413 -15.35 -4.68 25.03
CA ASP A 413 -16.14 -4.40 26.25
C ASP A 413 -17.19 -3.33 25.91
N GLY A 414 -18.38 -3.80 25.52
CA GLY A 414 -19.44 -2.95 24.99
C GLY A 414 -18.98 -2.18 23.75
N HIS A 415 -18.80 -0.87 23.88
CA HIS A 415 -18.39 0.04 22.80
C HIS A 415 -16.88 0.33 22.79
N LYS A 416 -16.16 -0.20 23.79
CA LYS A 416 -14.71 -0.06 23.91
C LYS A 416 -14.02 -1.28 23.35
N VAL A 417 -12.92 -1.06 22.64
CA VAL A 417 -12.08 -2.11 22.08
C VAL A 417 -10.66 -1.98 22.60
N LYS A 418 -10.06 -3.12 22.96
CA LYS A 418 -8.62 -3.24 23.25
C LYS A 418 -7.96 -4.00 22.12
N MET A 419 -6.84 -3.45 21.65
CA MET A 419 -6.15 -3.91 20.45
C MET A 419 -4.65 -4.05 20.72
N ASP A 420 -4.03 -5.05 20.11
CA ASP A 420 -2.58 -5.18 20.03
C ASP A 420 -2.06 -4.39 18.84
N PHE A 421 -1.01 -3.59 19.06
CA PHE A 421 -0.37 -2.75 18.06
C PHE A 421 0.87 -3.44 17.49
N HIS A 422 0.79 -3.85 16.23
CA HIS A 422 1.88 -4.47 15.48
C HIS A 422 2.44 -3.47 14.47
N ALA A 423 3.67 -3.00 14.68
CA ALA A 423 4.31 -2.03 13.81
C ALA A 423 5.72 -2.46 13.38
N GLY A 424 6.06 -2.16 12.13
CA GLY A 424 7.39 -2.40 11.57
C GLY A 424 8.47 -1.49 12.15
N ARG A 425 8.09 -0.26 12.52
CA ARG A 425 8.93 0.71 13.23
C ARG A 425 8.40 0.91 14.65
N MET A 426 9.30 1.15 15.59
CA MET A 426 8.89 1.49 16.96
C MET A 426 8.28 2.90 17.01
N GLY A 427 7.11 3.02 17.64
CA GLY A 427 6.39 4.29 17.78
C GLY A 427 5.60 4.68 16.53
N GLY A 428 4.79 5.74 16.64
CA GLY A 428 3.97 6.27 15.54
C GLY A 428 2.54 6.58 15.97
N LEU A 429 1.94 5.68 16.75
CA LEU A 429 0.60 5.88 17.30
C LEU A 429 0.61 6.64 18.63
N GLN A 430 1.73 6.60 19.35
CA GLN A 430 1.90 7.25 20.66
C GLN A 430 1.97 8.78 20.57
N GLY A 431 1.62 9.45 21.66
CA GLY A 431 1.83 10.89 21.85
C GLY A 431 0.67 11.56 22.57
N ARG A 432 0.83 12.86 22.89
CA ARG A 432 -0.11 13.61 23.72
C ARG A 432 -1.45 13.82 23.01
N LYS A 433 -2.55 13.59 23.74
CA LYS A 433 -3.91 13.94 23.30
C LYS A 433 -4.01 15.45 23.09
N ASN A 434 -4.44 15.85 21.90
CA ASN A 434 -4.63 17.25 21.50
C ASN A 434 -5.78 17.31 20.49
N ASN A 435 -6.56 18.40 20.50
CA ASN A 435 -7.68 18.60 19.59
C ASN A 435 -7.26 18.69 18.11
N ARG A 436 -5.98 18.96 17.83
CA ARG A 436 -5.42 19.04 16.47
C ARG A 436 -4.80 17.73 15.98
N THR A 437 -4.93 16.65 16.74
CA THR A 437 -4.36 15.35 16.37
C THR A 437 -5.44 14.28 16.54
N HIS A 438 -5.88 13.74 15.41
CA HIS A 438 -6.87 12.69 15.35
C HIS A 438 -6.15 11.35 15.15
N ARG A 439 -6.58 10.34 15.91
CA ARG A 439 -6.07 8.97 15.82
C ARG A 439 -7.26 8.04 15.68
N MET A 440 -7.35 7.42 14.52
CA MET A 440 -8.45 6.53 14.19
C MET A 440 -7.90 5.16 13.82
N GLY A 441 -8.67 4.12 14.07
CA GLY A 441 -8.51 2.81 13.46
C GLY A 441 -9.68 2.59 12.51
N ILE A 442 -9.41 2.26 11.25
CA ILE A 442 -10.45 1.87 10.29
C ILE A 442 -10.36 0.37 10.09
N VAL A 443 -11.47 -0.35 10.26
CA VAL A 443 -11.48 -1.81 10.07
C VAL A 443 -11.12 -2.15 8.62
N SER A 444 -10.10 -2.99 8.47
CA SER A 444 -9.64 -3.51 7.18
C SER A 444 -10.55 -4.65 6.74
N ARG A 445 -10.93 -4.63 5.46
CA ARG A 445 -11.71 -5.68 4.79
C ARG A 445 -10.90 -6.23 3.61
N PRO A 446 -10.09 -7.28 3.83
CA PRO A 446 -9.30 -7.90 2.77
C PRO A 446 -10.19 -8.63 1.78
N SER A 447 -10.18 -8.21 0.51
CA SER A 447 -11.04 -8.80 -0.54
C SER A 447 -10.30 -9.81 -1.44
N ARG A 448 -8.97 -9.81 -1.43
CA ARG A 448 -8.13 -10.77 -2.19
C ARG A 448 -7.58 -11.85 -1.28
N ASP A 449 -7.03 -12.92 -1.82
CA ASP A 449 -6.44 -14.02 -1.03
C ASP A 449 -4.94 -13.87 -0.78
N ASP A 450 -4.31 -12.92 -1.46
CA ASP A 450 -2.88 -12.68 -1.41
C ASP A 450 -2.54 -11.18 -1.46
N THR A 451 -1.29 -10.88 -1.11
CA THR A 451 -0.67 -9.58 -1.34
C THR A 451 0.70 -9.78 -1.96
N THR A 452 0.98 -9.05 -3.05
CA THR A 452 2.31 -9.03 -3.65
C THR A 452 3.24 -8.15 -2.82
N LEU A 453 4.24 -8.74 -2.14
CA LEU A 453 5.28 -8.00 -1.43
C LEU A 453 6.45 -7.70 -2.35
N ARG A 454 6.77 -6.42 -2.56
CA ARG A 454 7.96 -5.96 -3.30
C ARG A 454 8.96 -5.31 -2.37
N LEU A 455 10.22 -5.74 -2.44
CA LEU A 455 11.35 -5.18 -1.72
C LEU A 455 12.29 -4.46 -2.69
N HIS A 456 12.64 -3.21 -2.38
CA HIS A 456 13.65 -2.46 -3.12
C HIS A 456 14.60 -1.70 -2.19
N ALA A 457 15.72 -1.28 -2.74
CA ALA A 457 16.72 -0.53 -2.00
C ALA A 457 16.23 0.89 -1.69
N LYS A 458 16.66 1.39 -0.53
CA LYS A 458 16.27 2.69 0.03
C LYS A 458 16.38 3.83 -0.97
N GLY A 459 15.26 4.45 -1.31
CA GLY A 459 15.19 5.58 -2.24
C GLY A 459 15.55 5.24 -3.69
N LYS A 460 15.60 3.95 -4.05
CA LYS A 460 15.87 3.45 -5.41
C LYS A 460 14.82 2.39 -5.79
N PRO A 461 13.62 2.80 -6.23
CA PRO A 461 12.52 1.88 -6.56
C PRO A 461 12.86 0.84 -7.64
N ASP A 462 13.77 1.20 -8.55
CA ASP A 462 14.22 0.36 -9.66
C ASP A 462 15.30 -0.66 -9.28
N LEU A 463 15.82 -0.60 -8.05
CA LEU A 463 16.84 -1.53 -7.57
C LEU A 463 16.22 -2.59 -6.65
N PRO A 464 15.80 -3.75 -7.19
CA PRO A 464 15.14 -4.79 -6.42
C PRO A 464 16.10 -5.47 -5.43
N LEU A 465 15.57 -5.90 -4.28
CA LEU A 465 16.31 -6.69 -3.31
C LEU A 465 16.09 -8.19 -3.57
N ILE A 466 17.02 -8.80 -4.30
CA ILE A 466 16.91 -10.15 -4.85
C ILE A 466 17.39 -11.20 -3.82
N GLY A 467 16.62 -12.28 -3.65
CA GLY A 467 17.01 -13.43 -2.82
C GLY A 467 16.92 -13.20 -1.31
N TYR A 468 16.20 -12.16 -0.88
CA TYR A 468 15.99 -11.86 0.53
C TYR A 468 15.00 -12.86 1.11
N GLU A 469 15.30 -13.39 2.29
CA GLU A 469 14.49 -14.42 2.94
C GLU A 469 13.39 -13.79 3.79
N ILE A 470 12.18 -14.31 3.64
CA ILE A 470 11.01 -13.87 4.40
C ILE A 470 10.62 -14.96 5.38
N TYR A 471 10.51 -14.56 6.64
CA TYR A 471 10.05 -15.43 7.72
C TYR A 471 8.77 -14.87 8.32
N ASP A 472 7.82 -15.72 8.63
CA ASP A 472 6.63 -15.34 9.38
C ASP A 472 6.89 -15.59 10.87
N LYS A 473 6.67 -14.56 11.69
CA LYS A 473 6.81 -14.66 13.13
C LYS A 473 5.43 -14.81 13.76
N ASP A 474 5.27 -15.85 14.56
CA ASP A 474 4.09 -16.02 15.40
C ASP A 474 3.82 -14.75 16.24
N LEU A 475 2.56 -14.32 16.25
CA LEU A 475 2.10 -13.09 16.89
C LEU A 475 2.28 -13.18 18.41
N GLU A 476 2.02 -14.35 19.00
CA GLU A 476 2.10 -14.58 20.45
C GLU A 476 3.43 -15.23 20.87
N GLY A 477 4.09 -15.93 19.94
CA GLY A 477 5.32 -16.68 20.17
C GLY A 477 6.61 -16.01 19.71
N THR A 478 7.71 -16.76 19.76
CA THR A 478 9.04 -16.39 19.22
C THR A 478 9.43 -17.18 17.99
N ASN A 479 8.62 -18.18 17.61
CA ASN A 479 8.88 -19.04 16.47
C ASN A 479 8.81 -18.25 15.16
N MET A 480 9.73 -18.57 14.27
CA MET A 480 9.79 -18.03 12.92
C MET A 480 9.72 -19.18 11.91
N THR A 481 8.74 -19.15 11.02
CA THR A 481 8.61 -20.11 9.93
C THR A 481 9.11 -19.47 8.63
N PHE A 482 9.88 -20.22 7.85
CA PHE A 482 10.34 -19.73 6.55
C PHE A 482 9.17 -19.72 5.57
N VAL A 483 8.92 -18.57 4.92
CA VAL A 483 7.85 -18.40 3.94
C VAL A 483 8.40 -18.57 2.54
N GLY A 484 9.48 -17.86 2.22
CA GLY A 484 10.02 -17.83 0.87
C GLY A 484 11.17 -16.85 0.68
N ARG A 485 11.56 -16.66 -0.57
CA ARG A 485 12.59 -15.70 -0.98
C ARG A 485 12.07 -14.79 -2.08
N THR A 486 12.52 -13.55 -2.09
CA THR A 486 12.22 -12.64 -3.21
C THR A 486 12.86 -13.12 -4.50
N ASN A 487 12.14 -12.98 -5.61
CA ASN A 487 12.60 -13.32 -6.95
C ASN A 487 13.59 -12.25 -7.50
N TRP A 488 13.96 -12.38 -8.77
CA TRP A 488 14.87 -11.45 -9.47
C TRP A 488 14.35 -10.00 -9.57
N ASN A 489 13.05 -9.79 -9.40
CA ASN A 489 12.42 -8.47 -9.31
C ASN A 489 12.22 -7.99 -7.86
N GLY A 490 12.74 -8.72 -6.87
CA GLY A 490 12.55 -8.36 -5.46
C GLY A 490 11.12 -8.61 -4.97
N VAL A 491 10.35 -9.47 -5.65
CA VAL A 491 8.93 -9.71 -5.38
C VAL A 491 8.71 -11.10 -4.78
N MET A 492 7.71 -11.22 -3.91
CA MET A 492 7.19 -12.48 -3.37
C MET A 492 5.68 -12.35 -3.12
N GLU A 493 4.91 -13.40 -3.39
CA GLU A 493 3.49 -13.48 -3.01
C GLU A 493 3.36 -13.87 -1.53
N VAL A 494 2.44 -13.22 -0.83
CA VAL A 494 2.13 -13.47 0.57
C VAL A 494 0.67 -13.90 0.66
N ASP A 495 0.47 -15.20 0.83
CA ASP A 495 -0.87 -15.78 0.98
C ASP A 495 -1.47 -15.51 2.36
N LYS A 496 -2.80 -15.53 2.42
CA LYS A 496 -3.57 -15.65 3.66
C LYS A 496 -3.19 -16.92 4.44
N ILE A 497 -3.23 -16.78 5.76
CA ILE A 497 -3.12 -17.90 6.71
C ILE A 497 -4.34 -17.86 7.65
N GLU A 498 -4.44 -18.81 8.59
CA GLU A 498 -5.54 -18.86 9.55
C GLU A 498 -5.66 -17.57 10.38
N THR A 499 -4.53 -16.91 10.67
CA THR A 499 -4.53 -15.59 11.32
C THR A 499 -4.63 -14.46 10.30
N PRO A 500 -5.46 -13.43 10.55
CA PRO A 500 -5.70 -12.35 9.58
C PRO A 500 -4.48 -11.44 9.36
N LEU A 501 -3.54 -11.40 10.31
CA LEU A 501 -2.31 -10.61 10.24
C LEU A 501 -1.08 -11.52 10.22
N ARG A 502 -0.13 -11.22 9.34
CA ARG A 502 1.20 -11.87 9.28
C ARG A 502 2.28 -10.88 9.70
N LEU A 503 3.18 -11.29 10.59
CA LEU A 503 4.30 -10.46 11.00
C LEU A 503 5.57 -10.93 10.32
N LEU A 504 5.84 -10.37 9.13
CA LEU A 504 6.94 -10.82 8.31
C LEU A 504 8.27 -10.20 8.75
N TYR A 505 9.32 -11.01 8.79
CA TYR A 505 10.69 -10.62 9.05
C TYR A 505 11.50 -10.79 7.77
N VAL A 506 12.02 -9.67 7.27
CA VAL A 506 12.93 -9.70 6.12
C VAL A 506 14.34 -9.95 6.63
N LYS A 507 14.96 -11.01 6.13
CA LYS A 507 16.33 -11.39 6.45
C LYS A 507 17.20 -11.43 5.20
N ASN A 508 18.48 -11.14 5.40
CA ASN A 508 19.51 -11.42 4.43
C ASN A 508 20.70 -12.04 5.18
N GLY A 509 21.03 -13.29 4.87
CA GLY A 509 21.97 -14.09 5.68
C GLY A 509 21.55 -14.15 7.14
N GLY A 510 22.47 -13.86 8.07
CA GLY A 510 22.19 -13.89 9.51
C GLY A 510 21.43 -12.67 10.06
N ALA A 511 21.19 -11.62 9.28
CA ALA A 511 20.63 -10.37 9.77
C ALA A 511 19.15 -10.20 9.46
N VAL A 512 18.38 -9.72 10.46
CA VAL A 512 17.05 -9.14 10.26
C VAL A 512 17.21 -7.68 9.84
N LEU A 513 16.55 -7.32 8.74
CA LEU A 513 16.60 -5.98 8.15
C LEU A 513 15.32 -5.19 8.43
N ALA A 514 14.17 -5.86 8.38
CA ALA A 514 12.88 -5.22 8.60
C ALA A 514 11.87 -6.16 9.23
N ARG A 515 10.87 -5.54 9.85
CA ARG A 515 9.64 -6.16 10.33
C ARG A 515 8.51 -5.53 9.54
N LEU A 516 7.68 -6.34 8.92
CA LEU A 516 6.64 -5.94 7.98
C LEU A 516 5.34 -6.65 8.39
N PRO A 517 4.53 -6.05 9.28
CA PRO A 517 3.15 -6.47 9.47
C PRO A 517 2.38 -6.34 8.15
N ILE A 518 1.70 -7.40 7.72
CA ILE A 518 0.89 -7.43 6.49
C ILE A 518 -0.42 -8.14 6.78
N VAL A 519 -1.51 -7.57 6.28
CA VAL A 519 -2.81 -8.25 6.17
C VAL A 519 -2.95 -8.75 4.72
N PRO A 520 -2.76 -10.05 4.47
CA PRO A 520 -2.85 -10.58 3.12
C PRO A 520 -4.23 -10.31 2.52
N GLY A 521 -4.24 -9.78 1.30
CA GLY A 521 -5.47 -9.46 0.58
C GLY A 521 -6.03 -8.06 0.76
N HIS A 522 -5.48 -7.28 1.69
CA HIS A 522 -5.93 -5.90 1.94
C HIS A 522 -5.44 -4.95 0.85
N HIS A 523 -4.15 -5.01 0.52
CA HIS A 523 -3.58 -4.31 -0.62
C HIS A 523 -3.16 -5.31 -1.71
N PRO A 524 -3.28 -4.95 -3.00
CA PRO A 524 -2.77 -5.79 -4.09
C PRO A 524 -1.25 -5.92 -4.01
N THR A 525 -0.58 -4.82 -3.67
CA THR A 525 0.87 -4.74 -3.61
C THR A 525 1.29 -3.95 -2.38
N ALA A 526 2.22 -4.51 -1.61
CA ALA A 526 2.89 -3.85 -0.50
C ALA A 526 4.36 -3.63 -0.86
N VAL A 527 4.85 -2.39 -0.77
CA VAL A 527 6.19 -2.01 -1.24
C VAL A 527 7.05 -1.56 -0.05
N ALA A 528 8.12 -2.30 0.24
CA ALA A 528 9.02 -2.01 1.35
C ALA A 528 10.34 -1.39 0.87
N ASP A 529 10.59 -0.17 1.35
CA ASP A 529 11.83 0.57 1.12
C ASP A 529 12.87 0.21 2.19
N LEU A 530 13.83 -0.64 1.85
CA LEU A 530 14.79 -1.21 2.80
C LEU A 530 16.23 -0.81 2.50
N GLU A 531 17.05 -0.70 3.54
CA GLU A 531 18.49 -0.51 3.34
C GLU A 531 19.09 -1.79 2.77
N GLY A 532 19.69 -1.68 1.57
CA GLY A 532 20.45 -2.77 0.97
C GLY A 532 21.63 -3.17 1.85
N ASP A 533 21.93 -4.47 1.92
CA ASP A 533 22.84 -5.04 2.91
C ASP A 533 23.90 -5.96 2.29
N ASP A 534 24.12 -5.81 0.98
CA ASP A 534 24.93 -6.73 0.19
C ASP A 534 26.40 -6.74 0.63
N MET A 535 26.96 -5.59 1.01
CA MET A 535 28.35 -5.51 1.49
C MET A 535 28.54 -6.23 2.83
N ARG A 536 27.55 -6.15 3.73
CA ARG A 536 27.60 -6.90 5.00
C ARG A 536 27.45 -8.40 4.73
N LEU A 537 26.58 -8.79 3.80
CA LEU A 537 26.42 -10.20 3.41
C LEU A 537 27.73 -10.78 2.85
N GLN A 538 28.40 -10.04 1.96
CA GLN A 538 29.72 -10.44 1.44
C GLN A 538 30.77 -10.59 2.55
N ALA A 539 30.78 -9.66 3.52
CA ALA A 539 31.64 -9.76 4.69
C ALA A 539 31.32 -10.99 5.54
N GLU A 540 30.03 -11.32 5.73
CA GLU A 540 29.60 -12.54 6.42
C GLU A 540 30.08 -13.80 5.70
N SER A 541 29.92 -13.87 4.37
CA SER A 541 30.40 -14.99 3.55
C SER A 541 31.92 -15.14 3.65
N TYR A 542 32.67 -14.04 3.61
CA TYR A 542 34.13 -14.05 3.80
C TYR A 542 34.51 -14.60 5.17
N ILE A 543 33.86 -14.12 6.24
CA ILE A 543 34.12 -14.57 7.60
C ILE A 543 33.79 -16.05 7.80
N ARG A 544 32.68 -16.54 7.26
CA ARG A 544 32.37 -17.99 7.28
C ARG A 544 33.45 -18.80 6.56
N GLY A 545 33.97 -18.30 5.43
CA GLY A 545 35.10 -18.90 4.73
C GLY A 545 36.34 -18.98 5.63
N VAL A 546 36.70 -17.89 6.31
CA VAL A 546 37.83 -17.86 7.25
C VAL A 546 37.61 -18.81 8.44
N GLN A 547 36.40 -18.88 8.99
CA GLN A 547 36.07 -19.80 10.09
C GLN A 547 36.27 -21.26 9.68
N ASN A 548 35.85 -21.64 8.47
CA ASN A 548 36.11 -22.99 7.93
C ASN A 548 37.61 -23.27 7.80
N VAL A 549 38.39 -22.31 7.28
CA VAL A 549 39.85 -22.44 7.20
C VAL A 549 40.49 -22.61 8.58
N ILE A 550 39.99 -21.92 9.61
CA ILE A 550 40.46 -22.09 10.99
C ILE A 550 40.19 -23.52 11.47
N ILE A 551 38.98 -24.05 11.22
CA ILE A 551 38.62 -25.42 11.60
C ILE A 551 39.56 -26.44 10.92
N ASP A 552 39.79 -26.28 9.61
CA ASP A 552 40.67 -27.15 8.85
C ASP A 552 42.12 -27.08 9.35
N LEU A 553 42.62 -25.87 9.64
CA LEU A 553 43.97 -25.67 10.18
C LEU A 553 44.13 -26.30 11.56
N VAL A 554 43.12 -26.22 12.43
CA VAL A 554 43.16 -26.89 13.74
C VAL A 554 43.23 -28.40 13.56
N ALA A 555 42.42 -28.97 12.67
CA ALA A 555 42.44 -30.40 12.38
C ALA A 555 43.80 -30.85 11.82
N ILE A 556 44.37 -30.09 10.88
CA ILE A 556 45.69 -30.34 10.30
C ILE A 556 46.78 -30.27 11.39
N ARG A 557 46.75 -29.24 12.25
CA ARG A 557 47.74 -29.06 13.33
C ARG A 557 47.69 -30.20 14.36
N GLU A 558 46.50 -30.65 14.77
CA GLU A 558 46.36 -31.80 15.67
C GLU A 558 46.81 -33.11 15.00
N LEU A 559 46.54 -33.28 13.69
CA LEU A 559 47.05 -34.44 12.94
C LEU A 559 48.57 -34.45 12.87
N PHE A 560 49.20 -33.31 12.58
CA PHE A 560 50.67 -33.17 12.58
C PHE A 560 51.25 -33.46 13.96
N LYS A 561 50.68 -32.90 15.03
CA LYS A 561 51.08 -33.18 16.41
C LYS A 561 51.07 -34.67 16.72
N ALA A 562 49.96 -35.36 16.42
CA ALA A 562 49.84 -36.81 16.65
C ALA A 562 50.89 -37.61 15.85
N ARG A 563 51.11 -37.25 14.58
CA ARG A 563 52.11 -37.91 13.71
C ARG A 563 53.54 -37.67 14.19
N ILE A 564 53.90 -36.44 14.51
CA ILE A 564 55.24 -36.08 15.01
C ILE A 564 55.53 -36.83 16.30
N MET A 565 54.60 -36.81 17.26
CA MET A 565 54.75 -37.55 18.52
C MET A 565 54.92 -39.06 18.30
N LEU A 566 54.17 -39.65 17.37
CA LEU A 566 54.32 -41.07 17.01
C LEU A 566 55.72 -41.37 16.43
N ARG A 567 56.23 -40.52 15.53
CA ARG A 567 57.56 -40.67 14.92
C ARG A 567 58.68 -40.49 15.95
N LEU A 568 58.54 -39.52 16.85
CA LEU A 568 59.47 -39.30 17.97
C LEU A 568 59.48 -40.48 18.96
N LYS A 569 58.33 -41.12 19.22
CA LYS A 569 58.26 -42.36 20.03
C LYS A 569 58.94 -43.55 19.33
N LYS A 570 58.86 -43.62 18.00
CA LYS A 570 59.51 -44.67 17.18
C LYS A 570 61.00 -44.48 16.95
N GLY A 571 61.52 -43.27 17.14
CA GLY A 571 62.91 -42.91 16.93
C GLY A 571 63.25 -42.41 15.52
N GLU A 572 62.22 -42.10 14.73
CA GLU A 572 62.33 -41.67 13.34
C GLU A 572 62.54 -40.14 13.28
N LEU A 573 63.70 -39.67 13.78
CA LEU A 573 63.99 -38.24 13.95
C LEU A 573 63.90 -37.42 12.66
N LYS A 574 64.42 -37.93 11.53
CA LYS A 574 64.42 -37.20 10.26
C LYS A 574 63.01 -36.95 9.75
N GLU A 575 62.17 -37.98 9.76
CA GLU A 575 60.76 -37.86 9.33
C GLU A 575 59.96 -36.94 10.27
N ALA A 576 60.28 -36.96 11.57
CA ALA A 576 59.67 -36.03 12.53
C ALA A 576 60.08 -34.57 12.26
N ASP A 577 61.34 -34.32 11.89
CA ASP A 577 61.88 -32.98 11.56
C ASP A 577 61.23 -32.44 10.28
N GLU A 578 61.10 -33.27 9.24
CA GLU A 578 60.40 -32.92 7.99
C GLU A 578 58.93 -32.56 8.24
N LEU A 579 58.23 -33.31 9.10
CA LEU A 579 56.84 -33.01 9.46
C LEU A 579 56.72 -31.72 10.30
N LEU A 580 57.72 -31.42 11.14
CA LEU A 580 57.76 -30.20 11.93
C LEU A 580 58.03 -28.96 11.04
N GLU A 581 58.91 -29.08 10.04
CA GLU A 581 59.10 -28.04 9.02
C GLU A 581 57.84 -27.81 8.19
N ALA A 582 57.15 -28.88 7.78
CA ALA A 582 55.86 -28.75 7.10
C ALA A 582 54.83 -28.00 7.95
N LEU A 583 54.72 -28.33 9.24
CA LEU A 583 53.84 -27.64 10.19
C LEU A 583 54.19 -26.15 10.36
N ARG A 584 55.49 -25.80 10.33
CA ARG A 584 55.95 -24.39 10.41
C ARG A 584 55.57 -23.58 9.17
N ASN A 585 55.49 -24.22 8.01
CA ASN A 585 55.12 -23.58 6.74
C ASN A 585 53.61 -23.34 6.59
N GLU A 586 52.78 -23.94 7.46
CA GLU A 586 51.34 -23.68 7.49
C GLU A 586 51.05 -22.21 7.86
N PRO A 587 49.91 -21.65 7.40
CA PRO A 587 49.52 -20.27 7.70
C PRO A 587 49.58 -19.95 9.20
N SER A 588 50.29 -18.87 9.54
CA SER A 588 50.36 -18.36 10.90
C SER A 588 49.14 -17.50 11.24
N ASN A 589 48.86 -17.37 12.54
CA ASN A 589 47.84 -16.46 13.06
C ASN A 589 48.05 -15.03 12.54
N GLU A 590 49.28 -14.52 12.60
CA GLU A 590 49.61 -13.17 12.13
C GLU A 590 49.27 -12.94 10.65
N ARG A 591 49.56 -13.93 9.79
CA ARG A 591 49.27 -13.83 8.35
C ARG A 591 47.77 -13.73 8.10
N ILE A 592 46.98 -14.59 8.74
CA ILE A 592 45.51 -14.61 8.59
C ILE A 592 44.90 -13.33 9.22
N ALA A 593 45.38 -12.91 10.38
CA ALA A 593 44.90 -11.71 11.06
C ALA A 593 45.16 -10.43 10.24
N ASN A 594 46.33 -10.33 9.59
CA ASN A 594 46.68 -9.22 8.71
C ASN A 594 45.80 -9.19 7.46
N ASP A 595 45.54 -10.35 6.84
CA ASP A 595 44.65 -10.43 5.67
C ASP A 595 43.20 -10.06 6.03
N MET A 596 42.70 -10.55 7.17
CA MET A 596 41.42 -10.12 7.73
C MET A 596 41.38 -8.62 8.00
N GLY A 597 42.46 -8.01 8.51
CA GLY A 597 42.54 -6.56 8.74
C GLY A 597 42.40 -5.74 7.46
N LYS A 598 43.05 -6.18 6.37
CA LYS A 598 42.90 -5.55 5.05
C LYS A 598 41.48 -5.65 4.53
N LYS A 599 40.90 -6.87 4.56
CA LYS A 599 39.53 -7.13 4.10
C LYS A 599 38.48 -6.38 4.92
N GLN A 600 38.62 -6.30 6.24
CA GLN A 600 37.73 -5.49 7.09
C GLN A 600 37.73 -4.03 6.63
N THR A 601 38.90 -3.46 6.38
CA THR A 601 39.03 -2.06 5.92
C THR A 601 38.36 -1.84 4.56
N GLU A 602 38.49 -2.80 3.64
CA GLU A 602 37.81 -2.76 2.33
C GLU A 602 36.28 -2.76 2.49
N PHE A 603 35.72 -3.66 3.31
CA PHE A 603 34.28 -3.72 3.56
C PHE A 603 33.75 -2.46 4.25
N LEU A 604 34.45 -1.94 5.28
CA LEU A 604 34.03 -0.72 5.98
C LEU A 604 34.01 0.50 5.05
N LYS A 605 34.99 0.61 4.14
CA LYS A 605 35.02 1.66 3.11
C LYS A 605 33.86 1.52 2.13
N ALA A 606 33.56 0.30 1.68
CA ALA A 606 32.47 0.04 0.73
C ALA A 606 31.07 0.30 1.33
N ILE A 607 30.87 0.02 2.62
CA ILE A 607 29.61 0.29 3.35
C ILE A 607 29.35 1.80 3.48
N GLY A 608 30.40 2.63 3.55
CA GLY A 608 30.27 4.09 3.56
C GLY A 608 29.74 4.65 4.88
N ARG A 609 28.50 5.15 4.90
CA ARG A 609 27.92 5.90 6.05
C ARG A 609 26.96 5.09 6.94
N ASN A 610 26.72 3.81 6.63
CA ASN A 610 25.79 3.00 7.43
C ASN A 610 26.45 2.47 8.71
N ALA A 611 26.30 3.23 9.82
CA ALA A 611 26.90 2.90 11.11
C ALA A 611 26.45 1.53 11.66
N ASN A 612 25.21 1.11 11.39
CA ASN A 612 24.69 -0.17 11.87
C ASN A 612 25.35 -1.36 11.16
N GLN A 613 25.54 -1.27 9.84
CA GLN A 613 26.23 -2.30 9.07
C GLN A 613 27.71 -2.37 9.44
N GLN A 614 28.38 -1.21 9.58
CA GLN A 614 29.78 -1.14 10.01
C GLN A 614 29.99 -1.84 11.36
N ARG A 615 29.15 -1.52 12.36
CA ARG A 615 29.21 -2.16 13.68
C ARG A 615 29.08 -3.68 13.61
N LYS A 616 28.14 -4.19 12.80
CA LYS A 616 27.96 -5.64 12.62
C LYS A 616 29.18 -6.30 11.96
N VAL A 617 29.75 -5.66 10.93
CA VAL A 617 30.98 -6.16 10.30
C VAL A 617 32.13 -6.19 11.31
N ASP A 618 32.33 -5.12 12.06
CA ASP A 618 33.37 -5.07 13.10
C ASP A 618 33.22 -6.17 14.15
N GLU A 619 31.98 -6.44 14.58
CA GLU A 619 31.67 -7.51 15.53
C GLU A 619 31.99 -8.90 14.97
N MET A 620 31.65 -9.18 13.71
CA MET A 620 31.96 -10.45 13.03
C MET A 620 33.48 -10.68 12.92
N PHE A 621 34.23 -9.65 12.51
CA PHE A 621 35.69 -9.71 12.42
C PHE A 621 36.35 -9.86 13.80
N SER A 622 35.87 -9.13 14.80
CA SER A 622 36.36 -9.22 16.18
C SER A 622 36.16 -10.62 16.78
N THR A 623 34.96 -11.19 16.61
CA THR A 623 34.65 -12.55 17.10
C THR A 623 35.52 -13.59 16.43
N THR A 624 35.74 -13.48 15.12
CA THR A 624 36.56 -14.43 14.37
C THR A 624 38.06 -14.31 14.71
N ARG A 625 38.56 -13.10 14.98
CA ARG A 625 39.94 -12.91 15.51
C ARG A 625 40.13 -13.58 16.87
N LYS A 626 39.13 -13.55 17.74
CA LYS A 626 39.19 -14.25 19.04
C LYS A 626 39.27 -15.77 18.85
N LEU A 627 38.50 -16.32 17.91
CA LEU A 627 38.61 -17.75 17.57
C LEU A 627 40.00 -18.09 17.01
N LEU A 628 40.52 -17.25 16.11
CA LEU A 628 41.85 -17.43 15.53
C LEU A 628 42.95 -17.45 16.60
N SER A 629 42.91 -16.51 17.56
CA SER A 629 43.91 -16.43 18.64
C SER A 629 43.80 -17.56 19.66
N GLN A 630 42.58 -18.05 19.92
CA GLN A 630 42.35 -19.18 20.81
C GLN A 630 42.86 -20.50 20.22
N HIS A 631 42.66 -20.72 18.92
CA HIS A 631 42.91 -22.03 18.29
C HIS A 631 44.25 -22.13 17.54
N ILE A 632 44.83 -21.01 17.10
CA ILE A 632 46.09 -20.96 16.37
C ILE A 632 47.14 -20.24 17.22
N ASN A 633 47.59 -20.90 18.29
CA ASN A 633 48.63 -20.40 19.20
C ASN A 633 50.01 -21.02 18.88
N PRO A 634 51.12 -20.25 18.91
CA PRO A 634 52.48 -20.77 18.74
C PRO A 634 52.87 -21.84 19.77
N LYS A 635 52.20 -21.93 20.92
CA LYS A 635 52.49 -22.89 21.99
C LYS A 635 52.62 -24.33 21.48
N LEU A 636 51.73 -24.78 20.58
CA LEU A 636 51.78 -26.16 20.06
C LEU A 636 53.08 -26.45 19.30
N VAL A 637 53.62 -25.48 18.57
CA VAL A 637 54.89 -25.64 17.84
C VAL A 637 56.06 -25.66 18.83
N ASN A 638 56.06 -24.76 19.82
CA ASN A 638 57.09 -24.73 20.86
C ASN A 638 57.12 -26.04 21.68
N ASP A 639 55.95 -26.56 22.08
CA ASP A 639 55.83 -27.81 22.83
C ASP A 639 56.41 -29.00 22.01
N LEU A 640 56.17 -29.03 20.69
CA LEU A 640 56.73 -30.05 19.79
C LEU A 640 58.24 -29.88 19.56
N GLU A 641 58.74 -28.65 19.53
CA GLU A 641 60.18 -28.36 19.45
C GLU A 641 60.90 -28.82 20.71
N GLU A 642 60.35 -28.54 21.89
CA GLU A 642 60.87 -29.05 23.16
C GLU A 642 60.90 -30.58 23.19
N ALA A 643 59.82 -31.23 22.76
CA ALA A 643 59.76 -32.70 22.63
C ALA A 643 60.82 -33.25 21.67
N MET A 644 61.11 -32.53 20.58
CA MET A 644 62.16 -32.92 19.63
C MET A 644 63.57 -32.71 20.19
N ILE A 645 63.81 -31.65 20.96
CA ILE A 645 65.08 -31.41 21.67
C ILE A 645 65.31 -32.52 22.71
N GLN A 646 64.29 -32.89 23.47
CA GLN A 646 64.35 -34.00 24.43
C GLN A 646 64.64 -35.34 23.73
N ALA A 647 63.98 -35.62 22.61
CA ALA A 647 64.25 -36.83 21.83
C ALA A 647 65.69 -36.85 21.29
N LYS A 648 66.23 -35.71 20.83
CA LYS A 648 67.64 -35.59 20.39
C LYS A 648 68.62 -35.84 21.54
N ALA A 649 68.33 -35.34 22.75
CA ALA A 649 69.15 -35.58 23.93
C ALA A 649 69.13 -37.05 24.40
N ASN A 650 68.01 -37.76 24.18
CA ASN A 650 67.80 -39.14 24.61
C ASN A 650 68.05 -40.19 23.50
N GLY A 651 69.11 -40.01 22.69
CA GLY A 651 69.51 -41.00 21.68
C GLY A 651 68.55 -41.16 20.50
N GLY A 652 67.67 -40.19 20.28
CA GLY A 652 66.74 -40.13 19.16
C GLY A 652 65.31 -40.57 19.46
N LYS A 653 64.97 -40.91 20.71
CA LYS A 653 63.61 -41.28 21.12
C LYS A 653 63.13 -40.43 22.29
N LEU A 654 61.84 -40.08 22.28
CA LEU A 654 61.20 -39.55 23.49
C LEU A 654 61.34 -40.57 24.64
N PRO A 655 61.69 -40.14 25.87
CA PRO A 655 61.68 -41.02 27.02
C PRO A 655 60.28 -41.63 27.19
N ALA A 656 60.22 -42.91 27.58
CA ALA A 656 58.93 -43.53 27.90
C ALA A 656 58.33 -42.78 29.08
N GLU A 657 57.05 -42.41 28.99
CA GLU A 657 56.32 -41.86 30.13
C GLU A 657 56.42 -42.90 31.26
N GLU A 658 57.02 -42.51 32.40
CA GLU A 658 56.94 -43.30 33.63
C GLU A 658 55.46 -43.34 34.03
N GLU A 659 54.86 -44.54 34.02
CA GLU A 659 53.45 -44.77 34.39
C GLU A 659 53.13 -44.37 35.83
#